data_AF-A0A2M6WIH7-F1
#
_entry.id   AF-A0A2M6WIH7-F1
#
_cell.length_a   1.000
_cell.length_b   1.000
_cell.length_c   1.000
_cell.angle_alpha   90.00
_cell.angle_beta   90.00
_cell.angle_gamma   90.00
#
_symmetry.space_group_name_H-M   'P 1'
#
loop_
_entity.id
_entity.type
_entity.pdbx_description
1 polymer ?
#
loop_
_entity_poly.entity_id
_entity_poly.type
_entity_poly.pdbx_seq_one_letter_code
_entity_poly.pdbx_strand_id
1 'polypeptide(L)'
;MKYCARCLYPANHPLKITFDKKNVCSGCYIHEEKDVLNWNSRKEKLARIFNAYRSKNSKNYDCIIPVSGARDSYFVVHTVKKEFGMHPLLVTYNKQYNTYRGIRNLAYLRTKLGCDIATFTVSPERVKKVTRATIKEFGSIYWHCIAGQTAYPVQNAVRLKIPLIIWGAHQGIDQVGMFSHTDEVEMTRKYRKEHDLMGYEAEDLLGIDNLTKKELGVFFYPNDKEIEKVGVRGIYLNNYIRWDTKKQHEKMIELYGYESALQHRTFDTYNDVDCFHYSDLHDYLKLIKYGYGKVTDHATREIRLGRLTREEGIKLVRQYQNIEPNLQKTKLFLDWLGMTEKEFWGFANKFRNSEIWEQHKKEWQLKDSVISHANDKGVEEVRISKKEKKCEFIISPARIKNYQEKQYILVGRGWIDEEKKHQESKKTIFFVIASENRVNFILRTDIFKILKEKGYRLVIISPYKNNPQFRDEFKGSNIIFEELCKAGKVADMINNLRNEKLKINHPKIKEWRIIHGQIKRRYKSQEHAIISFLKEGVKKIILGITPQKKIFWDFIEKWLVVNRCCRKLFKKYKPDVVIMASAGAGRKDASFILYAKKNKILSYAVDNNIDVFEWRYLSTPRDVSGWMLFGENQKKEAMELQRINPKKLITTGPVRYDHYLRNFKPLPRREFFQDLGLDPNKKLITYGAKIPIIYPQNADIIKSLKNISEKENNNAQLFVRFDPKHDPLQYGTLLDNIPWERGEEKSHRDHVANLLYHSDVIVSIGSTFCIEACLVNTPAIWIGFDGYKKHKNPLKSYRAVYDLDLFQRIIKTGAIPLVETLEELIKEIENYLASPEKDTAERKKMIHQEYGVADGYAGERIANYIIDQLEKETLKK
;
A
#
# COMPACT_ATOMS: atom_id res chain seq x y z
N MET A 1 42.66 -13.71 -1.48
CA MET A 1 41.91 -14.99 -1.47
C MET A 1 42.45 -15.86 -2.61
N LYS A 2 42.46 -17.20 -2.47
CA LYS A 2 42.91 -18.08 -3.56
C LYS A 2 41.75 -18.42 -4.49
N TYR A 3 41.98 -18.35 -5.80
CA TYR A 3 41.03 -18.72 -6.84
C TYR A 3 41.58 -19.83 -7.75
N CYS A 4 40.68 -20.57 -8.38
CA CYS A 4 41.07 -21.58 -9.36
C CYS A 4 41.74 -20.92 -10.57
N ALA A 5 42.86 -21.47 -11.03
CA ALA A 5 43.54 -21.01 -12.25
C ALA A 5 42.74 -21.37 -13.52
N ARG A 6 41.94 -22.44 -13.49
CA ARG A 6 41.14 -22.94 -14.62
C ARG A 6 39.73 -22.36 -14.72
N CYS A 7 38.99 -22.35 -13.61
CA CYS A 7 37.62 -21.78 -13.52
C CYS A 7 37.57 -20.60 -12.53
N LEU A 8 36.39 -20.15 -12.09
CA LEU A 8 36.28 -18.92 -11.29
C LEU A 8 36.09 -19.15 -9.78
N TYR A 9 36.14 -20.39 -9.31
CA TYR A 9 35.80 -20.67 -7.91
C TYR A 9 36.88 -20.24 -6.91
N PRO A 10 36.47 -19.61 -5.79
CA PRO A 10 37.37 -19.30 -4.68
C PRO A 10 37.56 -20.51 -3.76
N ALA A 11 38.63 -20.47 -2.96
CA ALA A 11 38.95 -21.54 -2.02
C ALA A 11 38.00 -21.65 -0.83
N ASN A 12 37.28 -20.57 -0.50
CA ASN A 12 36.30 -20.54 0.59
C ASN A 12 34.90 -21.03 0.16
N HIS A 13 34.77 -21.77 -0.95
CA HIS A 13 33.49 -22.31 -1.42
C HIS A 13 32.77 -23.07 -0.28
N PRO A 14 31.47 -22.82 0.00
CA PRO A 14 30.76 -23.36 1.16
C PRO A 14 30.71 -24.90 1.18
N LEU A 15 30.69 -25.53 0.00
CA LEU A 15 30.76 -26.99 -0.15
C LEU A 15 32.16 -27.60 0.01
N LYS A 16 33.17 -26.82 0.45
CA LYS A 16 34.57 -27.24 0.65
C LYS A 16 35.23 -27.80 -0.62
N ILE A 17 35.96 -26.93 -1.32
CA ILE A 17 36.67 -27.28 -2.55
C ILE A 17 38.18 -27.39 -2.29
N THR A 18 38.85 -28.36 -2.91
CA THR A 18 40.30 -28.56 -2.76
C THR A 18 41.05 -28.11 -4.01
N PHE A 19 42.35 -27.80 -3.87
CA PHE A 19 43.21 -27.33 -4.95
C PHE A 19 44.48 -28.17 -5.01
N ASP A 20 44.95 -28.40 -6.21
CA ASP A 20 46.25 -29.01 -6.44
C ASP A 20 47.40 -27.97 -6.42
N LYS A 21 48.60 -28.43 -6.76
CA LYS A 21 49.82 -27.60 -6.87
C LYS A 21 49.77 -26.59 -8.01
N LYS A 22 48.94 -26.82 -9.05
CA LYS A 22 48.73 -25.91 -10.19
C LYS A 22 47.57 -24.94 -9.95
N ASN A 23 47.03 -24.88 -8.73
CA ASN A 23 45.85 -24.09 -8.36
C ASN A 23 44.58 -24.46 -9.17
N VAL A 24 44.48 -25.70 -9.65
CA VAL A 24 43.26 -26.23 -10.25
C VAL A 24 42.40 -26.85 -9.15
N CYS A 25 41.12 -26.47 -9.13
CA CYS A 25 40.20 -26.98 -8.13
C CYS A 25 39.67 -28.38 -8.48
N SER A 26 39.35 -29.19 -7.46
CA SER A 26 38.77 -30.54 -7.58
C SER A 26 37.55 -30.59 -8.52
N GLY A 27 36.69 -29.57 -8.48
CA GLY A 27 35.51 -29.50 -9.35
C GLY A 27 35.84 -29.39 -10.85
N CYS A 28 37.02 -28.89 -11.24
CA CYS A 28 37.42 -28.93 -12.65
C CYS A 28 37.80 -30.35 -13.09
N TYR A 29 38.55 -31.07 -12.26
CA TYR A 29 38.96 -32.45 -12.55
C TYR A 29 37.76 -33.39 -12.66
N ILE A 30 36.83 -33.33 -11.70
CA ILE A 30 35.61 -34.15 -11.75
C ILE A 30 34.74 -33.79 -12.97
N HIS A 31 34.74 -32.53 -13.39
CA HIS A 31 34.05 -32.14 -14.61
C HIS A 31 34.73 -32.66 -15.89
N GLU A 32 36.02 -32.97 -15.87
CA GLU A 32 36.73 -33.58 -17.00
C GLU A 32 36.44 -35.07 -17.15
N GLU A 33 36.14 -35.79 -16.05
CA GLU A 33 35.68 -37.19 -16.11
C GLU A 33 34.53 -37.37 -17.09
N LYS A 34 33.69 -36.34 -17.16
CA LYS A 34 32.52 -36.25 -18.00
C LYS A 34 32.86 -36.50 -19.48
N ASP A 35 34.06 -36.11 -19.93
CA ASP A 35 34.56 -36.25 -21.29
C ASP A 35 35.26 -37.62 -21.53
N VAL A 36 35.54 -38.38 -20.47
CA VAL A 36 36.22 -39.70 -20.52
C VAL A 36 35.23 -40.85 -20.30
N LEU A 37 34.18 -40.64 -19.49
CA LEU A 37 33.23 -41.68 -19.11
C LEU A 37 32.38 -42.17 -20.28
N ASN A 38 32.19 -43.50 -20.36
CA ASN A 38 31.23 -44.11 -21.27
C ASN A 38 29.80 -43.96 -20.73
N TRP A 39 29.09 -42.95 -21.24
CA TRP A 39 27.73 -42.66 -20.84
C TRP A 39 26.69 -43.69 -21.31
N ASN A 40 26.97 -44.45 -22.37
CA ASN A 40 26.07 -45.52 -22.82
C ASN A 40 26.04 -46.67 -21.81
N SER A 41 27.21 -47.13 -21.36
CA SER A 41 27.30 -48.17 -20.32
C SER A 41 26.64 -47.73 -19.00
N ARG A 42 26.81 -46.46 -18.63
CA ARG A 42 26.13 -45.88 -17.45
C ARG A 42 24.61 -45.80 -17.64
N LYS A 43 24.14 -45.46 -18.84
CA LYS A 43 22.70 -45.47 -19.20
C LYS A 43 22.11 -46.88 -19.09
N GLU A 44 22.83 -47.92 -19.51
CA GLU A 44 22.43 -49.33 -19.34
C GLU A 44 22.39 -49.74 -17.86
N LYS A 45 23.34 -49.27 -17.05
CA LYS A 45 23.31 -49.47 -15.60
C LYS A 45 22.07 -48.83 -14.98
N LEU A 46 21.73 -47.60 -15.37
CA LEU A 46 20.49 -46.95 -14.94
C LEU A 46 19.24 -47.72 -15.37
N ALA A 47 19.21 -48.27 -16.59
CA ALA A 47 18.11 -49.12 -17.06
C ALA A 47 17.93 -50.36 -16.17
N ARG A 48 19.02 -51.01 -15.77
CA ARG A 48 18.99 -52.16 -14.85
C ARG A 48 18.44 -51.78 -13.48
N ILE A 49 18.85 -50.63 -12.93
CA ILE A 49 18.31 -50.10 -11.68
C ILE A 49 16.80 -49.88 -11.82
N PHE A 50 16.36 -49.14 -12.84
CA PHE A 50 14.95 -48.86 -13.06
C PHE A 50 14.09 -50.11 -13.22
N ASN A 51 14.55 -51.09 -13.98
CA ASN A 51 13.84 -52.36 -14.15
C ASN A 51 13.66 -53.14 -12.84
N ALA A 52 14.60 -53.02 -11.89
CA ALA A 52 14.48 -53.66 -10.58
C ALA A 52 13.42 -53.01 -9.68
N TYR A 53 13.07 -51.73 -9.92
CA TYR A 53 12.13 -50.96 -9.11
C TYR A 53 10.73 -50.81 -9.73
N ARG A 54 10.51 -51.35 -10.93
CA ARG A 54 9.19 -51.33 -11.56
C ARG A 54 8.17 -52.07 -10.70
N SER A 55 7.00 -51.46 -10.56
CA SER A 55 5.85 -52.00 -9.85
C SER A 55 5.31 -53.23 -10.58
N LYS A 56 5.54 -54.42 -9.99
CA LYS A 56 5.15 -55.72 -10.59
C LYS A 56 3.67 -55.84 -10.94
N ASN A 57 2.81 -55.13 -10.22
CA ASN A 57 1.34 -55.25 -10.34
C ASN A 57 0.68 -53.96 -10.87
N SER A 58 1.44 -52.95 -11.29
CA SER A 58 0.93 -51.63 -11.72
C SER A 58 0.00 -50.91 -10.72
N LYS A 59 -0.04 -51.35 -9.45
CA LYS A 59 -0.91 -50.79 -8.40
C LYS A 59 -0.29 -49.59 -7.65
N ASN A 60 0.99 -49.34 -7.84
CA ASN A 60 1.75 -48.27 -7.17
C ASN A 60 2.75 -47.64 -8.14
N TYR A 61 3.27 -46.46 -7.79
CA TYR A 61 4.29 -45.75 -8.55
C TYR A 61 5.65 -46.46 -8.48
N ASP A 62 6.42 -46.37 -9.57
CA ASP A 62 7.75 -46.99 -9.66
C ASP A 62 8.81 -46.17 -8.90
N CYS A 63 8.64 -44.85 -8.86
CA CYS A 63 9.58 -43.94 -8.20
C CYS A 63 8.93 -42.60 -7.86
N ILE A 64 9.62 -41.81 -7.04
CA ILE A 64 9.31 -40.40 -6.77
C ILE A 64 10.30 -39.50 -7.50
N ILE A 65 9.79 -38.43 -8.10
CA ILE A 65 10.62 -37.36 -8.67
C ILE A 65 10.30 -36.04 -7.98
N PRO A 66 11.25 -35.46 -7.23
CA PRO A 66 11.14 -34.11 -6.71
C PRO A 66 11.17 -33.09 -7.86
N VAL A 67 10.16 -32.22 -7.95
CA VAL A 67 10.03 -31.26 -9.05
C VAL A 67 9.71 -29.84 -8.60
N SER A 68 10.10 -28.88 -9.44
CA SER A 68 9.77 -27.46 -9.31
C SER A 68 9.35 -26.86 -10.67
N GLY A 69 9.01 -25.57 -10.68
CA GLY A 69 8.67 -24.83 -11.90
C GLY A 69 9.89 -24.40 -12.73
N ALA A 70 11.09 -24.74 -12.28
CA ALA A 70 12.34 -24.41 -12.95
C ALA A 70 13.35 -25.55 -12.80
N ARG A 71 14.63 -25.23 -13.01
CA ARG A 71 15.76 -26.16 -12.98
C ARG A 71 15.57 -27.31 -13.99
N ASP A 72 16.28 -28.38 -13.72
CA ASP A 72 16.29 -29.65 -14.44
C ASP A 72 15.00 -30.48 -14.35
N SER A 73 13.94 -29.99 -13.69
CA SER A 73 12.72 -30.79 -13.44
C SER A 73 12.10 -31.35 -14.72
N TYR A 74 12.02 -30.57 -15.80
CA TYR A 74 11.53 -31.06 -17.09
C TYR A 74 12.38 -32.19 -17.66
N PHE A 75 13.71 -32.03 -17.62
CA PHE A 75 14.63 -33.01 -18.16
C PHE A 75 14.61 -34.32 -17.35
N VAL A 76 14.58 -34.23 -16.01
CA VAL A 76 14.50 -35.40 -15.12
C VAL A 76 13.22 -36.19 -15.42
N VAL A 77 12.06 -35.54 -15.44
CA VAL A 77 10.78 -36.23 -15.69
C VAL A 77 10.72 -36.77 -17.12
N HIS A 78 11.17 -36.02 -18.13
CA HIS A 78 11.25 -36.49 -19.51
C HIS A 78 12.09 -37.77 -19.60
N THR A 79 13.28 -37.75 -19.02
CA THR A 79 14.20 -38.89 -19.03
C THR A 79 13.54 -40.11 -18.40
N VAL A 80 13.07 -39.98 -17.16
CA VAL A 80 12.50 -41.11 -16.40
C VAL A 80 11.22 -41.64 -17.04
N LYS A 81 10.30 -40.76 -17.47
CA LYS A 81 8.98 -41.13 -18.00
C LYS A 81 9.01 -41.52 -19.48
N LYS A 82 9.69 -40.74 -20.33
CA LYS A 82 9.64 -40.89 -21.80
C LYS A 82 10.79 -41.73 -22.33
N GLU A 83 12.01 -41.53 -21.85
CA GLU A 83 13.14 -42.33 -22.33
C GLU A 83 13.19 -43.72 -21.67
N PHE A 84 12.88 -43.81 -20.38
CA PHE A 84 12.92 -45.07 -19.64
C PHE A 84 11.53 -45.67 -19.35
N GLY A 85 10.42 -44.99 -19.65
CA GLY A 85 9.08 -45.58 -19.49
C GLY A 85 8.69 -45.91 -18.05
N MET A 86 9.26 -45.25 -17.04
CA MET A 86 8.87 -45.41 -15.64
C MET A 86 7.54 -44.69 -15.35
N HIS A 87 6.86 -45.07 -14.27
CA HIS A 87 5.64 -44.42 -13.76
C HIS A 87 5.94 -43.64 -12.47
N PRO A 88 6.39 -42.37 -12.55
CA PRO A 88 6.77 -41.59 -11.38
C PRO A 88 5.59 -40.87 -10.72
N LEU A 89 5.63 -40.76 -9.39
CA LEU A 89 4.90 -39.75 -8.65
C LEU A 89 5.75 -38.49 -8.56
N LEU A 90 5.26 -37.37 -9.09
CA LEU A 90 5.92 -36.08 -8.90
C LEU A 90 5.66 -35.56 -7.49
N VAL A 91 6.68 -35.03 -6.83
CA VAL A 91 6.54 -34.46 -5.48
C VAL A 91 7.09 -33.05 -5.47
N THR A 92 6.31 -32.10 -4.96
CA THR A 92 6.72 -30.69 -4.93
C THR A 92 6.40 -30.02 -3.59
N TYR A 93 7.32 -29.17 -3.14
CA TYR A 93 7.16 -28.33 -1.97
C TYR A 93 7.04 -26.87 -2.40
N ASN A 94 6.00 -26.19 -1.94
CA ASN A 94 5.73 -24.80 -2.30
C ASN A 94 6.62 -23.81 -1.53
N LYS A 95 7.48 -23.10 -2.27
CA LYS A 95 8.46 -22.10 -1.79
C LYS A 95 7.84 -20.81 -1.21
N GLN A 96 6.53 -20.59 -1.35
CA GLN A 96 5.79 -19.35 -1.05
C GLN A 96 6.12 -18.14 -1.95
N TYR A 97 7.33 -18.02 -2.48
CA TYR A 97 7.79 -16.91 -3.33
C TYR A 97 7.78 -17.25 -4.83
N ASN A 98 6.75 -17.96 -5.30
CA ASN A 98 6.72 -18.46 -6.68
C ASN A 98 6.39 -17.35 -7.68
N THR A 99 6.98 -17.41 -8.87
CA THR A 99 6.58 -16.59 -10.01
C THR A 99 5.41 -17.22 -10.76
N TYR A 100 4.65 -16.41 -11.50
CA TYR A 100 3.56 -16.90 -12.36
C TYR A 100 4.09 -17.89 -13.40
N ARG A 101 5.25 -17.59 -13.96
CA ARG A 101 5.95 -18.43 -14.92
C ARG A 101 6.32 -19.79 -14.32
N GLY A 102 6.88 -19.80 -13.12
CA GLY A 102 7.20 -21.05 -12.41
C GLY A 102 5.99 -21.94 -12.18
N ILE A 103 4.87 -21.35 -11.79
CA ILE A 103 3.61 -22.09 -11.60
C ILE A 103 3.12 -22.68 -12.91
N ARG A 104 3.18 -21.92 -14.01
CA ARG A 104 2.83 -22.43 -15.33
C ARG A 104 3.77 -23.55 -15.74
N ASN A 105 5.08 -23.35 -15.69
CA ASN A 105 6.06 -24.41 -15.99
C ASN A 105 5.75 -25.69 -15.19
N LEU A 106 5.48 -25.61 -13.89
CA LEU A 106 5.12 -26.79 -13.10
C LEU A 106 3.79 -27.44 -13.53
N ALA A 107 2.78 -26.64 -13.84
CA ALA A 107 1.49 -27.14 -14.33
C ALA A 107 1.60 -27.80 -15.72
N TYR A 108 2.36 -27.20 -16.64
CA TYR A 108 2.61 -27.76 -17.96
C TYR A 108 3.49 -29.01 -17.88
N LEU A 109 4.48 -29.04 -16.99
CA LEU A 109 5.33 -30.22 -16.75
C LEU A 109 4.46 -31.45 -16.48
N ARG A 110 3.60 -31.38 -15.44
CA ARG A 110 2.75 -32.51 -15.04
C ARG A 110 1.74 -32.89 -16.13
N THR A 111 1.13 -31.89 -16.79
CA THR A 111 0.08 -32.12 -17.78
C THR A 111 0.64 -32.68 -19.09
N LYS A 112 1.76 -32.17 -19.58
CA LYS A 112 2.38 -32.60 -20.85
C LYS A 112 3.04 -33.97 -20.73
N LEU A 113 3.62 -34.29 -19.57
CA LEU A 113 4.25 -35.60 -19.34
C LEU A 113 3.27 -36.65 -18.78
N GLY A 114 2.07 -36.23 -18.37
CA GLY A 114 1.00 -37.12 -17.90
C GLY A 114 1.38 -37.79 -16.59
N CYS A 115 1.82 -37.01 -15.60
CA CYS A 115 2.24 -37.51 -14.29
C CYS A 115 1.37 -36.94 -13.16
N ASP A 116 1.05 -37.79 -12.19
CA ASP A 116 0.43 -37.35 -10.94
C ASP A 116 1.41 -36.55 -10.10
N ILE A 117 0.88 -35.65 -9.26
CA ILE A 117 1.71 -34.78 -8.42
C ILE A 117 1.16 -34.64 -7.00
N ALA A 118 2.02 -34.89 -6.01
CA ALA A 118 1.78 -34.57 -4.62
C ALA A 118 2.41 -33.20 -4.29
N THR A 119 1.59 -32.24 -3.87
CA THR A 119 2.04 -30.88 -3.52
C THR A 119 1.86 -30.61 -2.04
N PHE A 120 2.93 -30.17 -1.36
CA PHE A 120 2.82 -29.64 0.00
C PHE A 120 2.88 -28.12 0.04
N THR A 121 1.82 -27.51 0.56
CA THR A 121 1.76 -26.06 0.79
C THR A 121 1.65 -25.77 2.27
N VAL A 122 2.76 -25.32 2.86
CA VAL A 122 2.82 -24.93 4.28
C VAL A 122 2.04 -23.63 4.49
N SER A 123 1.44 -23.47 5.68
CA SER A 123 0.83 -22.19 6.10
C SER A 123 1.87 -21.06 6.03
N PRO A 124 1.56 -19.91 5.40
CA PRO A 124 2.47 -18.77 5.31
C PRO A 124 2.99 -18.32 6.68
N GLU A 125 2.14 -18.31 7.71
CA GLU A 125 2.55 -17.86 9.05
C GLU A 125 3.59 -18.79 9.70
N ARG A 126 3.52 -20.10 9.43
CA ARG A 126 4.56 -21.04 9.86
C ARG A 126 5.88 -20.76 9.15
N VAL A 127 5.81 -20.54 7.83
CA VAL A 127 7.01 -20.26 7.02
C VAL A 127 7.64 -18.93 7.42
N LYS A 128 6.85 -17.88 7.67
CA LYS A 128 7.36 -16.59 8.16
C LYS A 128 8.10 -16.73 9.48
N LYS A 129 7.52 -17.44 10.47
CA LYS A 129 8.18 -17.70 11.76
C LYS A 129 9.54 -18.38 11.57
N VAL A 130 9.59 -19.46 10.80
CA VAL A 130 10.84 -20.18 10.51
C VAL A 130 11.82 -19.27 9.78
N THR A 131 11.37 -18.52 8.78
CA THR A 131 12.22 -17.62 7.99
C THR A 131 12.81 -16.50 8.85
N ARG A 132 12.04 -15.91 9.78
CA ARG A 132 12.57 -14.91 10.73
C ARG A 132 13.65 -15.53 11.62
N ALA A 133 13.42 -16.73 12.13
CA ALA A 133 14.42 -17.44 12.95
C ALA A 133 15.70 -17.73 12.16
N THR A 134 15.60 -18.25 10.94
CA THR A 134 16.79 -18.62 10.13
C THR A 134 17.55 -17.41 9.58
N ILE A 135 16.88 -16.26 9.39
CA ILE A 135 17.57 -14.99 9.11
C ILE A 135 18.39 -14.54 10.32
N LYS A 136 17.81 -14.62 11.53
CA LYS A 136 18.48 -14.22 12.77
C LYS A 136 19.66 -15.13 13.11
N GLU A 137 19.47 -16.45 12.94
CA GLU A 137 20.40 -17.46 13.41
C GLU A 137 21.61 -17.64 12.47
N PHE A 138 21.36 -17.72 11.16
CA PHE A 138 22.41 -17.96 10.18
C PHE A 138 22.18 -17.22 8.85
N GLY A 139 21.41 -16.13 8.85
CA GLY A 139 21.26 -15.23 7.69
C GLY A 139 20.67 -15.89 6.44
N SER A 140 19.73 -16.82 6.58
CA SER A 140 19.13 -17.54 5.45
C SER A 140 17.64 -17.28 5.30
N ILE A 141 17.23 -16.78 4.13
CA ILE A 141 15.82 -16.67 3.74
C ILE A 141 15.26 -17.94 3.09
N TYR A 142 16.14 -18.89 2.75
CA TYR A 142 15.81 -20.00 1.85
C TYR A 142 15.90 -21.38 2.52
N TRP A 143 16.31 -21.45 3.79
CA TRP A 143 16.45 -22.72 4.53
C TRP A 143 15.16 -23.56 4.48
N HIS A 144 14.00 -22.95 4.71
CA HIS A 144 12.72 -23.68 4.69
C HIS A 144 12.41 -24.27 3.30
N CYS A 145 12.85 -23.62 2.22
CA CYS A 145 12.64 -24.12 0.85
C CYS A 145 13.45 -25.40 0.66
N ILE A 146 14.73 -25.38 1.04
CA ILE A 146 15.64 -26.52 0.89
C ILE A 146 15.20 -27.66 1.82
N ALA A 147 14.92 -27.36 3.10
CA ALA A 147 14.49 -28.35 4.09
C ALA A 147 13.20 -29.05 3.66
N GLY A 148 12.22 -28.30 3.16
CA GLY A 148 10.96 -28.83 2.67
C GLY A 148 11.10 -29.66 1.39
N GLN A 149 11.87 -29.19 0.41
CA GLN A 149 12.09 -29.88 -0.86
C GLN A 149 12.86 -31.18 -0.73
N THR A 150 13.71 -31.30 0.30
CA THR A 150 14.50 -32.50 0.54
C THR A 150 13.81 -33.48 1.49
N ALA A 151 13.02 -33.01 2.47
CA ALA A 151 12.30 -33.89 3.40
C ALA A 151 11.00 -34.45 2.81
N TYR A 152 10.21 -33.64 2.10
CA TYR A 152 8.87 -34.04 1.67
C TYR A 152 8.86 -35.23 0.68
N PRO A 153 9.77 -35.33 -0.31
CA PRO A 153 9.87 -36.52 -1.15
C PRO A 153 10.14 -37.80 -0.37
N VAL A 154 11.03 -37.74 0.63
CA VAL A 154 11.40 -38.89 1.46
C VAL A 154 10.24 -39.28 2.39
N GLN A 155 9.52 -38.30 2.94
CA GLN A 155 8.30 -38.56 3.69
C GLN A 155 7.24 -39.26 2.82
N ASN A 156 7.07 -38.87 1.56
CA ASN A 156 6.14 -39.56 0.65
C ASN A 156 6.63 -40.95 0.28
N ALA A 157 7.93 -41.13 0.06
CA ALA A 157 8.53 -42.44 -0.21
C ALA A 157 8.22 -43.43 0.92
N VAL A 158 8.42 -43.03 2.18
CA VAL A 158 8.09 -43.85 3.35
C VAL A 158 6.59 -44.09 3.47
N ARG A 159 5.76 -43.02 3.38
CA ARG A 159 4.30 -43.12 3.58
C ARG A 159 3.59 -43.96 2.52
N LEU A 160 3.98 -43.81 1.27
CA LEU A 160 3.40 -44.52 0.12
C LEU A 160 4.15 -45.82 -0.22
N LYS A 161 5.20 -46.14 0.54
CA LYS A 161 6.07 -47.31 0.35
C LYS A 161 6.63 -47.38 -1.07
N ILE A 162 7.16 -46.25 -1.56
CA ILE A 162 7.82 -46.13 -2.86
C ILE A 162 9.34 -46.06 -2.59
N PRO A 163 10.11 -47.13 -2.87
CA PRO A 163 11.49 -47.26 -2.40
C PRO A 163 12.52 -46.49 -3.23
N LEU A 164 12.16 -45.91 -4.38
CA LEU A 164 13.11 -45.22 -5.26
C LEU A 164 12.75 -43.74 -5.42
N ILE A 165 13.72 -42.86 -5.16
CA ILE A 165 13.64 -41.42 -5.43
C ILE A 165 14.70 -41.05 -6.46
N ILE A 166 14.30 -40.29 -7.49
CA ILE A 166 15.21 -39.81 -8.54
C ILE A 166 15.43 -38.32 -8.39
N TRP A 167 16.67 -37.95 -8.06
CA TRP A 167 17.13 -36.57 -8.00
C TRP A 167 17.83 -36.18 -9.31
N GLY A 168 17.94 -34.87 -9.54
CA GLY A 168 18.67 -34.29 -10.67
C GLY A 168 20.18 -34.38 -10.49
N ALA A 169 20.87 -33.24 -10.60
CA ALA A 169 22.31 -33.18 -10.36
C ALA A 169 22.69 -33.10 -8.87
N HIS A 170 23.66 -33.92 -8.46
CA HIS A 170 24.33 -33.79 -7.17
C HIS A 170 25.33 -32.63 -7.17
N GLN A 171 25.11 -31.62 -6.31
CA GLN A 171 25.93 -30.40 -6.27
C GLN A 171 27.39 -30.68 -5.91
N GLY A 172 27.64 -31.62 -5.00
CA GLY A 172 28.99 -32.02 -4.60
C GLY A 172 29.81 -32.56 -5.77
N ILE A 173 29.19 -33.29 -6.70
CA ILE A 173 29.86 -33.79 -7.91
C ILE A 173 30.05 -32.64 -8.90
N ASP A 174 28.97 -31.94 -9.24
CA ASP A 174 28.95 -31.03 -10.39
C ASP A 174 29.68 -29.69 -10.13
N GLN A 175 29.63 -29.17 -8.90
CA GLN A 175 30.24 -27.87 -8.57
C GLN A 175 31.67 -28.01 -8.03
N VAL A 176 31.85 -28.79 -6.97
CA VAL A 176 33.12 -28.79 -6.21
C VAL A 176 33.94 -30.07 -6.37
N GLY A 177 33.43 -31.09 -7.06
CA GLY A 177 34.15 -32.35 -7.22
C GLY A 177 34.49 -33.01 -5.88
N MET A 178 33.56 -32.96 -4.93
CA MET A 178 33.66 -33.65 -3.64
C MET A 178 33.63 -35.17 -3.80
N PHE A 179 32.94 -35.64 -4.84
CA PHE A 179 32.84 -37.04 -5.22
C PHE A 179 33.05 -37.16 -6.72
N SER A 180 33.54 -38.31 -7.17
CA SER A 180 33.60 -38.71 -8.57
C SER A 180 32.24 -39.21 -9.05
N HIS A 181 32.00 -39.15 -10.36
CA HIS A 181 30.85 -39.85 -10.95
C HIS A 181 30.94 -41.38 -10.78
N THR A 182 32.14 -41.93 -10.55
CA THR A 182 32.33 -43.38 -10.28
C THR A 182 31.94 -43.79 -8.87
N ASP A 183 31.87 -42.85 -7.93
CA ASP A 183 31.44 -43.13 -6.55
C ASP A 183 29.94 -43.40 -6.47
N GLU A 184 29.18 -42.95 -7.47
CA GLU A 184 27.73 -43.16 -7.61
C GLU A 184 26.95 -42.78 -6.34
N VAL A 185 27.38 -41.69 -5.69
CA VAL A 185 26.82 -41.27 -4.40
C VAL A 185 25.31 -41.10 -4.47
N GLU A 186 24.66 -41.51 -3.39
CA GLU A 186 23.21 -41.41 -3.18
C GLU A 186 22.89 -40.35 -2.13
N MET A 187 21.64 -39.92 -2.10
CA MET A 187 21.15 -38.98 -1.09
C MET A 187 21.31 -39.58 0.31
N THR A 188 21.98 -38.86 1.20
CA THR A 188 22.09 -39.21 2.62
C THR A 188 21.60 -38.07 3.49
N ARG A 189 21.03 -38.41 4.67
CA ARG A 189 20.65 -37.41 5.68
C ARG A 189 21.86 -36.57 6.12
N LYS A 190 23.06 -37.20 6.17
CA LYS A 190 24.32 -36.54 6.52
C LYS A 190 24.67 -35.42 5.54
N TYR A 191 24.74 -35.72 4.24
CA TYR A 191 25.04 -34.71 3.22
C TYR A 191 24.03 -33.55 3.26
N ARG A 192 22.75 -33.89 3.40
CA ARG A 192 21.67 -32.90 3.54
C ARG A 192 21.90 -31.94 4.71
N LYS A 193 22.23 -32.46 5.91
CA LYS A 193 22.50 -31.61 7.09
C LYS A 193 23.74 -30.75 6.90
N GLU A 194 24.86 -31.37 6.54
CA GLU A 194 26.17 -30.74 6.51
C GLU A 194 26.33 -29.71 5.39
N HIS A 195 25.69 -29.94 4.23
CA HIS A 195 25.91 -29.14 3.03
C HIS A 195 24.67 -28.40 2.54
N ASP A 196 23.52 -29.06 2.43
CA ASP A 196 22.31 -28.41 1.89
C ASP A 196 21.65 -27.46 2.89
N LEU A 197 21.64 -27.85 4.17
CA LEU A 197 20.95 -27.13 5.24
C LEU A 197 21.85 -26.30 6.15
N MET A 198 23.06 -25.97 5.68
CA MET A 198 23.96 -25.05 6.38
C MET A 198 24.32 -25.52 7.80
N GLY A 199 24.26 -26.83 8.06
CA GLY A 199 24.51 -27.44 9.37
C GLY A 199 23.29 -27.62 10.27
N TYR A 200 22.10 -27.14 9.88
CA TYR A 200 20.90 -27.11 10.73
C TYR A 200 19.77 -28.01 10.20
N GLU A 201 19.35 -29.01 10.95
CA GLU A 201 18.09 -29.72 10.73
C GLU A 201 16.92 -29.13 11.53
N ALA A 202 15.72 -29.67 11.33
CA ALA A 202 14.53 -29.18 12.03
C ALA A 202 14.65 -29.33 13.55
N GLU A 203 15.31 -30.38 14.02
CA GLU A 203 15.63 -30.65 15.41
C GLU A 203 16.48 -29.52 16.02
N ASP A 204 17.46 -29.02 15.27
CA ASP A 204 18.40 -27.98 15.74
C ASP A 204 17.73 -26.60 15.88
N LEU A 205 16.55 -26.40 15.28
CA LEU A 205 15.78 -25.15 15.36
C LEU A 205 14.73 -25.14 16.49
N LEU A 206 14.57 -26.24 17.23
CA LEU A 206 13.60 -26.30 18.32
C LEU A 206 14.00 -25.34 19.45
N GLY A 207 13.06 -24.50 19.88
CA GLY A 207 13.27 -23.50 20.94
C GLY A 207 13.84 -22.16 20.44
N ILE A 208 14.51 -22.13 19.27
CA ILE A 208 15.01 -20.89 18.68
C ILE A 208 13.83 -20.01 18.26
N ASP A 209 13.80 -18.75 18.70
CA ASP A 209 12.74 -17.76 18.40
C ASP A 209 11.31 -18.30 18.66
N ASN A 210 11.15 -19.11 19.71
CA ASN A 210 9.91 -19.80 20.09
C ASN A 210 9.37 -20.80 19.04
N LEU A 211 10.24 -21.36 18.20
CA LEU A 211 9.86 -22.42 17.27
C LEU A 211 9.58 -23.73 18.00
N THR A 212 8.42 -24.32 17.73
CA THR A 212 8.02 -25.61 18.30
C THR A 212 7.93 -26.69 17.22
N LYS A 213 7.72 -27.94 17.64
CA LYS A 213 7.41 -29.06 16.72
C LYS A 213 6.21 -28.75 15.81
N LYS A 214 5.26 -27.92 16.27
CA LYS A 214 4.10 -27.50 15.47
C LYS A 214 4.53 -26.69 14.25
N GLU A 215 5.42 -25.71 14.42
CA GLU A 215 5.94 -24.92 13.31
C GLU A 215 6.81 -25.76 12.38
N LEU A 216 7.69 -26.59 12.96
CA LEU A 216 8.75 -27.31 12.24
C LEU A 216 8.32 -28.66 11.63
N GLY A 217 7.12 -29.17 11.96
CA GLY A 217 6.64 -30.52 11.64
C GLY A 217 6.89 -31.04 10.22
N VAL A 218 6.82 -30.19 9.19
CA VAL A 218 7.02 -30.60 7.79
C VAL A 218 8.51 -30.80 7.43
N PHE A 219 9.41 -30.18 8.18
CA PHE A 219 10.85 -30.15 7.88
C PHE A 219 11.62 -31.30 8.54
N PHE A 220 10.98 -32.04 9.46
CA PHE A 220 11.57 -33.24 10.06
C PHE A 220 11.79 -34.30 8.98
N TYR A 221 12.99 -34.84 8.98
CA TYR A 221 13.35 -35.94 8.09
C TYR A 221 12.84 -37.26 8.71
N PRO A 222 12.33 -38.23 7.91
CA PRO A 222 11.99 -39.55 8.42
C PRO A 222 13.20 -40.18 9.13
N ASN A 223 12.94 -40.93 10.20
CA ASN A 223 14.04 -41.58 10.92
C ASN A 223 14.57 -42.80 10.14
N ASP A 224 15.79 -43.24 10.48
CA ASP A 224 16.47 -44.28 9.72
C ASP A 224 15.71 -45.62 9.73
N LYS A 225 15.00 -45.96 10.82
CA LYS A 225 14.17 -47.18 10.89
C LYS A 225 12.98 -47.13 9.93
N GLU A 226 12.36 -45.95 9.75
CA GLU A 226 11.28 -45.76 8.80
C GLU A 226 11.76 -45.89 7.34
N ILE A 227 12.94 -45.35 7.06
CA ILE A 227 13.60 -45.42 5.75
C ILE A 227 14.01 -46.86 5.42
N GLU A 228 14.67 -47.54 6.36
CA GLU A 228 15.13 -48.92 6.24
C GLU A 228 13.97 -49.89 6.01
N LYS A 229 12.87 -49.72 6.76
CA LYS A 229 11.67 -50.58 6.63
C LYS A 229 11.09 -50.60 5.21
N VAL A 230 11.23 -49.52 4.45
CA VAL A 230 10.78 -49.43 3.06
C VAL A 230 11.92 -49.71 2.08
N GLY A 231 13.18 -49.52 2.50
CA GLY A 231 14.35 -49.60 1.64
C GLY A 231 14.48 -48.38 0.72
N VAL A 232 14.15 -47.18 1.23
CA VAL A 232 14.18 -45.95 0.40
C VAL A 232 15.61 -45.60 0.01
N ARG A 233 15.84 -45.48 -1.31
CA ARG A 233 17.08 -45.00 -1.91
C ARG A 233 16.84 -43.77 -2.77
N GLY A 234 17.79 -42.85 -2.77
CA GLY A 234 17.74 -41.62 -3.56
C GLY A 234 18.94 -41.52 -4.49
N ILE A 235 18.75 -41.81 -5.77
CA ILE A 235 19.83 -41.76 -6.76
C ILE A 235 19.84 -40.42 -7.51
N TYR A 236 21.01 -39.97 -7.97
CA TYR A 236 21.16 -38.78 -8.80
C TYR A 236 21.37 -39.14 -10.27
N LEU A 237 20.64 -38.50 -11.18
CA LEU A 237 20.75 -38.78 -12.61
C LEU A 237 22.10 -38.39 -13.21
N ASN A 238 22.79 -37.38 -12.65
CA ASN A 238 24.09 -36.99 -13.18
C ASN A 238 25.18 -38.05 -12.97
N ASN A 239 24.97 -39.06 -12.12
CA ASN A 239 25.86 -40.23 -12.05
C ASN A 239 25.79 -41.11 -13.30
N TYR A 240 24.66 -41.08 -14.01
CA TYR A 240 24.36 -42.04 -15.09
C TYR A 240 24.22 -41.39 -16.46
N ILE A 241 23.97 -40.07 -16.49
CA ILE A 241 23.72 -39.31 -17.71
C ILE A 241 24.62 -38.09 -17.70
N ARG A 242 25.25 -37.81 -18.85
CA ARG A 242 26.08 -36.62 -19.02
C ARG A 242 25.27 -35.36 -18.74
N TRP A 243 25.66 -34.65 -17.69
CA TRP A 243 24.94 -33.47 -17.25
C TRP A 243 25.41 -32.19 -17.92
N ASP A 244 24.49 -31.54 -18.64
CA ASP A 244 24.70 -30.27 -19.34
C ASP A 244 23.42 -29.43 -19.27
N THR A 245 23.36 -28.53 -18.29
CA THR A 245 22.14 -27.80 -17.94
C THR A 245 21.58 -26.96 -19.09
N LYS A 246 22.44 -26.36 -19.92
CA LYS A 246 22.01 -25.54 -21.07
C LYS A 246 21.33 -26.41 -22.12
N LYS A 247 22.01 -27.47 -22.58
CA LYS A 247 21.46 -28.40 -23.59
C LYS A 247 20.16 -29.04 -23.11
N GLN A 248 20.11 -29.42 -21.84
CA GLN A 248 18.92 -30.00 -21.23
C GLN A 248 17.75 -29.04 -21.26
N HIS A 249 17.90 -27.78 -20.82
CA HIS A 249 16.83 -26.80 -20.86
C HIS A 249 16.39 -26.48 -22.29
N GLU A 250 17.32 -26.32 -23.23
CA GLU A 250 17.01 -26.02 -24.63
C GLU A 250 16.20 -27.14 -25.29
N LYS A 251 16.57 -28.40 -25.03
CA LYS A 251 15.76 -29.57 -25.43
C LYS A 251 14.35 -29.50 -24.83
N MET A 252 14.20 -29.05 -23.59
CA MET A 252 12.89 -28.95 -22.92
C MET A 252 12.07 -27.73 -23.40
N ILE A 253 12.71 -26.65 -23.81
CA ILE A 253 12.07 -25.52 -24.49
C ILE A 253 11.49 -26.00 -25.82
N GLU A 254 12.26 -26.74 -26.61
CA GLU A 254 11.80 -27.28 -27.89
C GLU A 254 10.65 -28.28 -27.73
N LEU A 255 10.81 -29.29 -26.87
CA LEU A 255 9.84 -30.37 -26.75
C LEU A 255 8.54 -29.96 -26.03
N TYR A 256 8.64 -29.08 -25.04
CA TYR A 256 7.52 -28.81 -24.12
C TYR A 256 7.20 -27.33 -23.95
N GLY A 257 7.98 -26.44 -24.55
CA GLY A 257 7.80 -25.00 -24.41
C GLY A 257 8.01 -24.52 -22.96
N TYR A 258 9.07 -24.99 -22.32
CA TYR A 258 9.54 -24.44 -21.04
C TYR A 258 9.71 -22.92 -21.14
N GLU A 259 9.16 -22.17 -20.18
CA GLU A 259 9.29 -20.71 -20.17
C GLU A 259 10.56 -20.24 -19.44
N SER A 260 11.53 -19.68 -20.16
CA SER A 260 12.80 -19.09 -19.68
C SER A 260 12.74 -17.56 -19.56
N ALA A 261 13.46 -16.95 -18.62
CA ALA A 261 13.38 -15.52 -18.31
C ALA A 261 14.76 -14.89 -18.07
N LEU A 262 14.90 -13.60 -18.35
CA LEU A 262 16.03 -12.83 -17.84
C LEU A 262 16.03 -12.80 -16.31
N GLN A 263 17.20 -12.93 -15.70
CA GLN A 263 17.41 -12.89 -14.26
C GLN A 263 18.25 -11.67 -13.88
N HIS A 264 18.02 -11.11 -12.69
CA HIS A 264 18.58 -9.81 -12.27
C HIS A 264 20.09 -9.86 -12.03
N ARG A 265 20.58 -10.91 -11.35
CA ARG A 265 21.98 -11.04 -10.91
C ARG A 265 22.76 -12.17 -11.61
N THR A 266 22.27 -12.66 -12.74
CA THR A 266 22.97 -13.69 -13.52
C THR A 266 22.53 -13.70 -14.99
N PHE A 267 23.40 -14.20 -15.87
CA PHE A 267 23.15 -14.32 -17.32
C PHE A 267 22.38 -15.60 -17.70
N ASP A 268 22.33 -16.60 -16.82
CA ASP A 268 21.53 -17.81 -17.05
C ASP A 268 20.04 -17.46 -17.04
N THR A 269 19.31 -17.89 -18.05
CA THR A 269 17.89 -17.54 -18.21
C THR A 269 16.94 -18.68 -17.84
N TYR A 270 17.48 -19.75 -17.23
CA TYR A 270 16.80 -21.04 -17.11
C TYR A 270 16.51 -21.44 -15.66
N ASN A 271 17.53 -21.51 -14.80
CA ASN A 271 17.49 -22.40 -13.63
C ASN A 271 16.50 -22.01 -12.52
N ASP A 272 16.24 -20.73 -12.27
CA ASP A 272 15.46 -20.34 -11.08
C ASP A 272 14.37 -19.31 -11.40
N VAL A 273 13.87 -19.37 -12.63
CA VAL A 273 12.78 -18.53 -13.12
C VAL A 273 11.45 -18.73 -12.36
N ASP A 274 11.37 -19.76 -11.51
CA ASP A 274 10.20 -20.07 -10.70
C ASP A 274 10.16 -19.33 -9.36
N CYS A 275 11.21 -18.58 -8.99
CA CYS A 275 11.31 -17.92 -7.70
C CYS A 275 11.74 -16.46 -7.82
N PHE A 276 11.06 -15.56 -7.09
CA PHE A 276 11.40 -14.15 -7.06
C PHE A 276 12.80 -13.85 -6.48
N HIS A 277 13.24 -14.65 -5.50
CA HIS A 277 14.36 -14.27 -4.63
C HIS A 277 15.61 -15.11 -4.80
N TYR A 278 15.53 -16.28 -5.43
CA TYR A 278 16.65 -17.22 -5.40
C TYR A 278 17.90 -16.70 -6.12
N SER A 279 17.74 -16.20 -7.36
CA SER A 279 18.81 -15.52 -8.12
C SER A 279 18.80 -14.00 -7.91
N ASP A 280 18.28 -13.53 -6.78
CA ASP A 280 18.22 -12.12 -6.42
C ASP A 280 18.65 -11.92 -4.95
N LEU A 281 17.72 -11.66 -4.03
CA LEU A 281 18.02 -11.43 -2.62
C LEU A 281 18.78 -12.59 -1.94
N HIS A 282 18.42 -13.85 -2.22
CA HIS A 282 19.13 -15.02 -1.67
C HIS A 282 20.58 -15.09 -2.16
N ASP A 283 20.80 -14.81 -3.45
CA ASP A 283 22.13 -14.76 -4.04
C ASP A 283 22.97 -13.61 -3.44
N TYR A 284 22.36 -12.45 -3.18
CA TYR A 284 23.08 -11.37 -2.53
C TYR A 284 23.49 -11.71 -1.09
N LEU A 285 22.64 -12.43 -0.35
CA LEU A 285 23.03 -12.95 0.97
C LEU A 285 24.18 -13.96 0.89
N LYS A 286 24.27 -14.75 -0.20
CA LYS A 286 25.44 -15.60 -0.47
C LYS A 286 26.70 -14.76 -0.70
N LEU A 287 26.60 -13.69 -1.50
CA LEU A 287 27.70 -12.75 -1.75
C LEU A 287 28.21 -12.11 -0.45
N ILE A 288 27.32 -11.67 0.44
CA ILE A 288 27.68 -11.12 1.75
C ILE A 288 28.52 -12.11 2.57
N LYS A 289 28.17 -13.39 2.55
CA LYS A 289 28.81 -14.43 3.37
C LYS A 289 30.13 -14.93 2.79
N TYR A 290 30.20 -15.12 1.48
CA TYR A 290 31.29 -15.86 0.84
C TYR A 290 32.08 -15.06 -0.21
N GLY A 291 31.69 -13.83 -0.51
CA GLY A 291 32.43 -12.94 -1.44
C GLY A 291 32.20 -13.22 -2.92
N TYR A 292 31.32 -14.17 -3.26
CA TYR A 292 30.95 -14.44 -4.65
C TYR A 292 29.47 -14.81 -4.79
N GLY A 293 28.89 -14.48 -5.94
CA GLY A 293 27.49 -14.75 -6.26
C GLY A 293 27.31 -15.90 -7.26
N LYS A 294 26.05 -16.15 -7.61
CA LYS A 294 25.60 -17.23 -8.49
C LYS A 294 26.05 -17.07 -9.93
N VAL A 295 26.31 -15.84 -10.38
CA VAL A 295 26.96 -15.61 -11.68
C VAL A 295 28.29 -16.36 -11.79
N THR A 296 29.06 -16.46 -10.71
CA THR A 296 30.34 -17.20 -10.70
C THR A 296 30.13 -18.71 -10.82
N ASP A 297 29.05 -19.25 -10.23
CA ASP A 297 28.67 -20.66 -10.41
C ASP A 297 28.34 -20.96 -11.88
N HIS A 298 27.50 -20.12 -12.50
CA HIS A 298 27.10 -20.28 -13.89
C HIS A 298 28.27 -20.07 -14.86
N ALA A 299 29.09 -19.03 -14.66
CA ALA A 299 30.27 -18.80 -15.48
C ALA A 299 31.28 -19.95 -15.36
N THR A 300 31.50 -20.47 -14.14
CA THR A 300 32.35 -21.65 -13.92
C THR A 300 31.84 -22.88 -14.67
N ARG A 301 30.54 -23.16 -14.63
CA ARG A 301 29.92 -24.27 -15.37
C ARG A 301 30.16 -24.13 -16.87
N GLU A 302 29.93 -22.96 -17.45
CA GLU A 302 30.08 -22.75 -18.89
C GLU A 302 31.56 -22.73 -19.34
N ILE A 303 32.49 -22.30 -18.49
CA ILE A 303 33.94 -22.46 -18.73
C ILE A 303 34.32 -23.94 -18.78
N ARG A 304 33.85 -24.73 -17.81
CA ARG A 304 34.13 -26.17 -17.75
C ARG A 304 33.52 -26.95 -18.91
N LEU A 305 32.41 -26.48 -19.47
CA LEU A 305 31.81 -27.02 -20.70
C LEU A 305 32.49 -26.51 -21.99
N GLY A 306 33.44 -25.57 -21.88
CA GLY A 306 34.16 -24.99 -23.01
C GLY A 306 33.35 -23.98 -23.82
N ARG A 307 32.26 -23.41 -23.27
CA ARG A 307 31.46 -22.38 -23.96
C ARG A 307 31.95 -20.96 -23.69
N LEU A 308 32.59 -20.77 -22.55
CA LEU A 308 33.21 -19.51 -22.16
C LEU A 308 34.70 -19.70 -21.96
N THR A 309 35.48 -18.71 -22.36
CA THR A 309 36.82 -18.52 -21.84
C THR A 309 36.78 -18.00 -20.40
N ARG A 310 37.90 -18.11 -19.69
CA ARG A 310 38.03 -17.56 -18.33
C ARG A 310 37.74 -16.06 -18.33
N GLU A 311 38.26 -15.33 -19.31
CA GLU A 311 38.16 -13.88 -19.44
C GLU A 311 36.72 -13.44 -19.70
N GLU A 312 36.00 -14.15 -20.57
CA GLU A 312 34.56 -13.94 -20.80
C GLU A 312 33.75 -14.20 -19.52
N GLY A 313 34.09 -15.25 -18.78
CA GLY A 313 33.48 -15.53 -17.48
C GLY A 313 33.70 -14.43 -16.46
N ILE A 314 34.93 -13.92 -16.34
CA ILE A 314 35.25 -12.78 -15.45
C ILE A 314 34.48 -11.53 -15.85
N LYS A 315 34.32 -11.26 -17.15
CA LYS A 315 33.51 -10.15 -17.65
C LYS A 315 32.05 -10.25 -17.18
N LEU A 316 31.46 -11.45 -17.23
CA LEU A 316 30.11 -11.68 -16.72
C LEU A 316 30.03 -11.52 -15.20
N VAL A 317 31.02 -12.01 -14.45
CA VAL A 317 31.09 -11.80 -12.99
C VAL A 317 31.12 -10.31 -12.66
N ARG A 318 31.96 -9.53 -13.36
CA ARG A 318 32.05 -8.07 -13.20
C ARG A 318 30.72 -7.38 -13.49
N GLN A 319 29.98 -7.85 -14.49
CA GLN A 319 28.69 -7.27 -14.89
C GLN A 319 27.58 -7.52 -13.85
N TYR A 320 27.50 -8.73 -13.29
CA TYR A 320 26.33 -9.15 -12.51
C TYR A 320 26.53 -9.26 -11.00
N GLN A 321 27.74 -9.56 -10.52
CA GLN A 321 27.95 -9.94 -9.11
C GLN A 321 27.54 -8.83 -8.13
N ASN A 322 27.86 -7.58 -8.44
CA ASN A 322 27.68 -6.45 -7.53
C ASN A 322 26.35 -5.69 -7.77
N ILE A 323 25.43 -6.21 -8.58
CA ILE A 323 24.12 -5.58 -8.81
C ILE A 323 23.26 -5.71 -7.56
N GLU A 324 22.92 -4.62 -6.87
CA GLU A 324 22.04 -4.69 -5.68
C GLU A 324 20.70 -5.41 -5.96
N PRO A 325 20.13 -6.13 -4.96
CA PRO A 325 18.86 -6.82 -5.10
C PRO A 325 17.75 -5.89 -5.59
N ASN A 326 16.81 -6.42 -6.36
CA ASN A 326 15.72 -5.60 -6.87
C ASN A 326 14.88 -5.03 -5.72
N LEU A 327 14.86 -3.70 -5.56
CA LEU A 327 14.19 -3.01 -4.45
C LEU A 327 12.70 -3.37 -4.30
N GLN A 328 11.99 -3.54 -5.41
CA GLN A 328 10.56 -3.89 -5.36
C GLN A 328 10.35 -5.33 -4.88
N LYS A 329 11.19 -6.28 -5.35
CA LYS A 329 11.15 -7.67 -4.89
C LYS A 329 11.57 -7.78 -3.42
N THR A 330 12.62 -7.08 -3.02
CA THR A 330 13.07 -7.01 -1.63
C THR A 330 11.97 -6.45 -0.74
N LYS A 331 11.33 -5.33 -1.12
CA LYS A 331 10.19 -4.78 -0.39
C LYS A 331 9.03 -5.78 -0.28
N LEU A 332 8.69 -6.46 -1.38
CA LEU A 332 7.66 -7.50 -1.39
C LEU A 332 7.99 -8.65 -0.41
N PHE A 333 9.27 -9.00 -0.24
CA PHE A 333 9.71 -10.01 0.73
C PHE A 333 9.57 -9.51 2.17
N LEU A 334 10.03 -8.29 2.43
CA LEU A 334 9.97 -7.65 3.75
C LEU A 334 8.54 -7.42 4.22
N ASP A 335 7.67 -6.94 3.33
CA ASP A 335 6.24 -6.75 3.59
C ASP A 335 5.56 -8.10 3.91
N TRP A 336 5.88 -9.15 3.13
CA TRP A 336 5.38 -10.50 3.41
C TRP A 336 5.88 -11.03 4.76
N LEU A 337 7.16 -10.82 5.07
CA LEU A 337 7.79 -11.26 6.31
C LEU A 337 7.35 -10.41 7.52
N GLY A 338 6.78 -9.22 7.31
CA GLY A 338 6.48 -8.25 8.37
C GLY A 338 7.74 -7.81 9.11
N MET A 339 8.81 -7.52 8.38
CA MET A 339 10.12 -7.10 8.90
C MET A 339 10.53 -5.79 8.23
N THR A 340 11.05 -4.83 8.99
CA THR A 340 11.54 -3.57 8.40
C THR A 340 12.87 -3.80 7.68
N GLU A 341 13.18 -2.94 6.71
CA GLU A 341 14.45 -2.99 5.98
C GLU A 341 15.66 -2.84 6.91
N LYS A 342 15.56 -1.94 7.90
CA LYS A 342 16.61 -1.74 8.91
C LYS A 342 16.88 -3.00 9.72
N GLU A 343 15.84 -3.70 10.16
CA GLU A 343 15.97 -4.96 10.90
C GLU A 343 16.61 -6.04 10.02
N PHE A 344 16.12 -6.22 8.79
CA PHE A 344 16.62 -7.23 7.87
C PHE A 344 18.10 -7.06 7.58
N TRP A 345 18.53 -5.87 7.16
CA TRP A 345 19.94 -5.60 6.89
C TRP A 345 20.78 -5.61 8.17
N GLY A 346 20.19 -5.27 9.32
CA GLY A 346 20.80 -5.45 10.63
C GLY A 346 21.17 -6.91 10.92
N PHE A 347 20.32 -7.87 10.57
CA PHE A 347 20.63 -9.30 10.68
C PHE A 347 21.58 -9.77 9.58
N ALA A 348 21.32 -9.42 8.32
CA ALA A 348 22.14 -9.86 7.19
C ALA A 348 23.61 -9.43 7.33
N ASN A 349 23.86 -8.21 7.78
CA ASN A 349 25.22 -7.70 7.94
C ASN A 349 25.99 -8.34 9.10
N LYS A 350 25.33 -8.99 10.08
CA LYS A 350 26.03 -9.79 11.10
C LYS A 350 26.77 -10.98 10.50
N PHE A 351 26.30 -11.48 9.36
CA PHE A 351 26.90 -12.60 8.63
C PHE A 351 27.83 -12.14 7.51
N ARG A 352 28.13 -10.83 7.44
CA ARG A 352 29.14 -10.31 6.52
C ARG A 352 30.52 -10.71 7.03
N ASN A 353 31.23 -11.52 6.25
CA ASN A 353 32.53 -12.02 6.66
C ASN A 353 33.58 -10.90 6.60
N SER A 354 34.17 -10.53 7.74
CA SER A 354 35.19 -9.48 7.85
C SER A 354 36.55 -9.85 7.23
N GLU A 355 36.81 -11.12 6.94
CA GLU A 355 37.98 -11.56 6.17
C GLU A 355 37.81 -11.26 4.67
N ILE A 356 36.57 -11.10 4.21
CA ILE A 356 36.21 -10.92 2.80
C ILE A 356 35.84 -9.45 2.51
N TRP A 357 35.24 -8.78 3.49
CA TRP A 357 34.74 -7.42 3.37
C TRP A 357 35.47 -6.47 4.30
N GLU A 358 35.63 -5.23 3.85
CA GLU A 358 36.06 -4.09 4.67
C GLU A 358 35.11 -2.92 4.50
N GLN A 359 35.05 -2.06 5.52
CA GLN A 359 34.19 -0.88 5.51
C GLN A 359 35.03 0.38 5.28
N HIS A 360 34.81 1.04 4.16
CA HIS A 360 35.44 2.32 3.83
C HIS A 360 34.38 3.42 3.73
N LYS A 361 34.52 4.50 4.51
CA LYS A 361 33.59 5.65 4.51
C LYS A 361 32.10 5.28 4.62
N LYS A 362 31.79 4.27 5.45
CA LYS A 362 30.45 3.66 5.66
C LYS A 362 29.94 2.76 4.52
N GLU A 363 30.71 2.53 3.46
CA GLU A 363 30.38 1.60 2.38
C GLU A 363 31.17 0.29 2.53
N TRP A 364 30.56 -0.83 2.15
CA TRP A 364 31.21 -2.14 2.18
C TRP A 364 31.91 -2.42 0.85
N GLN A 365 33.19 -2.76 0.90
CA GLN A 365 33.98 -3.13 -0.26
C GLN A 365 34.53 -4.54 -0.09
N LEU A 366 34.54 -5.31 -1.18
CA LEU A 366 35.22 -6.61 -1.21
C LEU A 366 36.72 -6.36 -1.18
N LYS A 367 37.42 -7.03 -0.25
CA LYS A 367 38.89 -7.01 -0.18
C LYS A 367 39.53 -7.64 -1.40
N ASP A 368 38.85 -8.63 -1.99
CA ASP A 368 39.34 -9.38 -3.13
C ASP A 368 38.19 -10.00 -3.94
N SER A 369 38.39 -10.21 -5.24
CA SER A 369 37.44 -10.79 -6.19
C SER A 369 38.19 -11.51 -7.31
N VAL A 370 37.60 -12.57 -7.89
CA VAL A 370 38.16 -13.26 -9.06
C VAL A 370 38.47 -12.33 -10.23
N ILE A 371 37.83 -11.16 -10.26
CA ILE A 371 38.07 -10.08 -11.22
C ILE A 371 39.53 -9.60 -11.21
N SER A 372 40.18 -9.63 -10.05
CA SER A 372 41.59 -9.26 -9.87
C SER A 372 42.56 -10.39 -10.24
N HIS A 373 42.04 -11.60 -10.47
CA HIS A 373 42.81 -12.84 -10.71
C HIS A 373 42.67 -13.34 -12.16
N ALA A 374 42.53 -12.41 -13.10
CA ALA A 374 42.45 -12.73 -14.53
C ALA A 374 43.79 -13.22 -15.07
N ASN A 375 44.90 -12.62 -14.62
CA ASN A 375 46.25 -12.84 -15.15
C ASN A 375 47.18 -13.53 -14.14
N ASP A 376 46.63 -14.31 -13.20
CA ASP A 376 47.42 -15.05 -12.23
C ASP A 376 48.40 -16.02 -12.92
N LYS A 377 49.61 -16.16 -12.36
CA LYS A 377 50.62 -17.08 -12.88
C LYS A 377 50.07 -18.52 -12.93
N GLY A 378 50.25 -19.18 -14.07
CA GLY A 378 49.79 -20.57 -14.29
C GLY A 378 48.39 -20.70 -14.87
N VAL A 379 47.63 -19.60 -15.03
CA VAL A 379 46.30 -19.63 -15.70
C VAL A 379 46.40 -20.20 -17.12
N GLU A 380 47.36 -19.72 -17.92
CA GLU A 380 47.53 -20.16 -19.31
C GLU A 380 47.85 -21.66 -19.42
N GLU A 381 48.61 -22.22 -18.47
CA GLU A 381 49.04 -23.63 -18.48
C GLU A 381 47.87 -24.61 -18.29
N VAL A 382 46.79 -24.17 -17.63
CA VAL A 382 45.66 -25.02 -17.26
C VAL A 382 44.34 -24.57 -17.86
N ARG A 383 44.35 -23.59 -18.77
CA ARG A 383 43.12 -23.04 -19.35
C ARG A 383 42.37 -24.08 -20.18
N ILE A 384 41.04 -23.96 -20.20
CA ILE A 384 40.19 -24.80 -21.06
C ILE A 384 40.02 -24.10 -22.40
N SER A 385 40.33 -24.81 -23.49
CA SER A 385 40.10 -24.33 -24.84
C SER A 385 38.60 -24.18 -25.12
N LYS A 386 38.22 -23.05 -25.72
CA LYS A 386 36.85 -22.79 -26.12
C LYS A 386 36.43 -23.77 -27.23
N LYS A 387 35.38 -24.55 -26.98
CA LYS A 387 34.79 -25.56 -27.88
C LYS A 387 33.66 -24.98 -28.72
N GLU A 388 32.87 -24.05 -28.18
CA GLU A 388 31.71 -23.44 -28.86
C GLU A 388 31.95 -21.96 -29.17
N LYS A 389 31.50 -21.46 -30.34
CA LYS A 389 31.72 -20.06 -30.74
C LYS A 389 30.98 -19.05 -29.83
N LYS A 390 29.80 -19.42 -29.34
CA LYS A 390 28.90 -18.53 -28.57
C LYS A 390 28.27 -19.26 -27.39
N CYS A 391 28.10 -18.55 -26.27
CA CYS A 391 27.35 -19.01 -25.10
C CYS A 391 26.08 -18.14 -24.96
N GLU A 392 25.09 -18.38 -25.83
CA GLU A 392 23.83 -17.63 -25.83
C GLU A 392 22.70 -18.49 -25.24
N PHE A 393 21.89 -17.88 -24.37
CA PHE A 393 20.74 -18.51 -23.75
C PHE A 393 19.45 -18.03 -24.44
N ILE A 394 18.55 -18.97 -24.71
CA ILE A 394 17.27 -18.72 -25.37
C ILE A 394 16.33 -18.02 -24.38
N ILE A 395 15.61 -17.01 -24.85
CA ILE A 395 14.43 -16.48 -24.17
C ILE A 395 13.20 -16.97 -24.92
N SER A 396 12.58 -18.03 -24.40
CA SER A 396 11.30 -18.53 -24.90
C SER A 396 10.22 -17.44 -24.90
N PRO A 397 9.31 -17.42 -25.89
CA PRO A 397 8.16 -16.55 -25.87
C PRO A 397 7.32 -16.71 -24.58
N ALA A 398 6.98 -15.61 -23.93
CA ALA A 398 6.08 -15.64 -22.78
C ALA A 398 4.69 -16.07 -23.23
N ARG A 399 4.09 -17.05 -22.54
CA ARG A 399 2.74 -17.55 -22.88
C ARG A 399 1.63 -16.55 -22.59
N ILE A 400 1.90 -15.56 -21.74
CA ILE A 400 0.99 -14.44 -21.46
C ILE A 400 1.68 -13.15 -21.88
N LYS A 401 1.10 -12.43 -22.84
CA LYS A 401 1.57 -11.13 -23.28
C LYS A 401 1.29 -10.06 -22.21
N ASN A 402 2.20 -9.09 -22.06
CA ASN A 402 2.06 -7.92 -21.18
C ASN A 402 1.90 -8.20 -19.67
N TYR A 403 2.29 -9.39 -19.21
CA TYR A 403 2.16 -9.77 -17.80
C TYR A 403 3.30 -9.19 -16.94
N GLN A 404 2.96 -8.64 -15.76
CA GLN A 404 3.94 -8.13 -14.79
C GLN A 404 3.94 -8.93 -13.49
N GLU A 405 5.09 -9.46 -13.11
CA GLU A 405 5.29 -10.24 -11.87
C GLU A 405 5.36 -9.31 -10.64
N LYS A 406 4.19 -8.91 -10.10
CA LYS A 406 4.08 -7.95 -8.96
C LYS A 406 3.74 -8.56 -7.61
N GLN A 407 3.30 -9.82 -7.56
CA GLN A 407 2.82 -10.46 -6.33
C GLN A 407 3.20 -11.94 -6.25
N TYR A 408 3.34 -12.46 -5.03
CA TYR A 408 3.51 -13.90 -4.82
C TYR A 408 2.21 -14.65 -5.07
N ILE A 409 2.31 -15.84 -5.65
CA ILE A 409 1.21 -16.80 -5.67
C ILE A 409 1.59 -18.07 -4.91
N LEU A 410 0.62 -18.61 -4.20
CA LEU A 410 0.72 -19.92 -3.58
C LEU A 410 0.10 -20.98 -4.50
N VAL A 411 0.91 -21.92 -4.97
CA VAL A 411 0.46 -23.17 -5.59
C VAL A 411 -0.37 -23.97 -4.57
N GLY A 412 -1.57 -24.42 -4.92
CA GLY A 412 -2.27 -25.43 -4.12
C GLY A 412 -3.03 -24.94 -2.89
N ARG A 413 -3.12 -23.63 -2.62
CA ARG A 413 -4.48 -23.16 -2.33
C ARG A 413 -5.21 -23.39 -3.65
N GLY A 414 -6.37 -24.05 -3.65
CA GLY A 414 -7.12 -24.24 -4.89
C GLY A 414 -7.28 -22.91 -5.64
N TRP A 415 -7.93 -22.92 -6.79
CA TRP A 415 -8.58 -21.71 -7.26
C TRP A 415 -9.58 -21.28 -6.18
N ILE A 416 -9.10 -20.56 -5.17
CA ILE A 416 -9.88 -19.62 -4.42
C ILE A 416 -10.04 -18.58 -5.49
N ASP A 417 -11.15 -18.67 -6.23
CA ASP A 417 -11.63 -17.56 -7.02
C ASP A 417 -11.27 -16.31 -6.22
N GLU A 418 -10.53 -15.37 -6.78
CA GLU A 418 -10.50 -14.06 -6.14
C GLU A 418 -11.95 -13.58 -5.94
N GLU A 419 -12.89 -14.07 -6.78
CA GLU A 419 -14.35 -14.00 -6.56
C GLU A 419 -14.88 -14.73 -5.30
N LYS A 420 -14.29 -15.84 -4.83
CA LYS A 420 -14.71 -16.54 -3.59
C LYS A 420 -13.98 -16.09 -2.33
N LYS A 421 -12.75 -15.56 -2.42
CA LYS A 421 -12.22 -14.71 -1.36
C LYS A 421 -13.02 -13.40 -1.26
N HIS A 422 -13.68 -12.98 -2.35
CA HIS A 422 -14.67 -11.91 -2.36
C HIS A 422 -16.10 -12.34 -1.99
N GLN A 423 -16.36 -13.65 -1.81
CA GLN A 423 -17.61 -14.17 -1.24
C GLN A 423 -17.49 -14.51 0.26
N GLU A 424 -16.35 -14.27 0.91
CA GLU A 424 -16.45 -13.54 2.18
C GLU A 424 -16.90 -12.12 1.81
N SER A 425 -18.23 -11.92 1.77
CA SER A 425 -18.93 -10.64 1.70
C SER A 425 -17.96 -9.45 1.56
N LYS A 426 -17.59 -9.05 0.32
CA LYS A 426 -16.76 -7.85 0.09
C LYS A 426 -17.15 -6.78 1.10
N LYS A 427 -16.19 -6.38 1.95
CA LYS A 427 -16.46 -5.42 3.01
C LYS A 427 -17.14 -4.22 2.38
N THR A 428 -18.28 -3.84 2.94
CA THR A 428 -19.17 -2.87 2.31
C THR A 428 -19.05 -1.55 3.04
N ILE A 429 -18.71 -0.50 2.30
CA ILE A 429 -18.50 0.84 2.85
C ILE A 429 -19.58 1.76 2.31
N PHE A 430 -20.33 2.39 3.22
CA PHE A 430 -21.29 3.43 2.87
C PHE A 430 -20.60 4.78 2.85
N PHE A 431 -20.77 5.52 1.77
CA PHE A 431 -20.45 6.95 1.69
C PHE A 431 -21.75 7.75 1.72
N VAL A 432 -22.02 8.47 2.82
CA VAL A 432 -23.23 9.28 2.97
C VAL A 432 -22.95 10.73 2.52
N ILE A 433 -23.36 11.06 1.30
CA ILE A 433 -23.01 12.31 0.61
C ILE A 433 -24.25 13.16 0.38
N ALA A 434 -24.49 14.12 1.28
CA ALA A 434 -25.76 14.83 1.37
C ALA A 434 -25.82 16.22 0.68
N SER A 435 -24.71 16.66 0.09
CA SER A 435 -24.56 17.93 -0.63
C SER A 435 -23.33 17.88 -1.55
N GLU A 436 -23.31 18.74 -2.56
CA GLU A 436 -22.23 18.82 -3.56
C GLU A 436 -20.86 19.11 -2.94
N ASN A 437 -20.78 20.02 -1.97
CA ASN A 437 -19.52 20.27 -1.25
C ASN A 437 -18.92 18.99 -0.64
N ARG A 438 -19.75 18.03 -0.22
CA ARG A 438 -19.28 16.76 0.35
C ARG A 438 -18.78 15.79 -0.72
N VAL A 439 -19.21 15.94 -1.97
CA VAL A 439 -18.62 15.23 -3.12
C VAL A 439 -17.15 15.65 -3.25
N ASN A 440 -16.89 16.96 -3.24
CA ASN A 440 -15.54 17.51 -3.34
C ASN A 440 -14.61 17.05 -2.20
N PHE A 441 -15.13 17.00 -0.97
CA PHE A 441 -14.29 16.78 0.22
C PHE A 441 -14.21 15.32 0.69
N ILE A 442 -15.02 14.40 0.13
CA ILE A 442 -15.01 12.99 0.53
C ILE A 442 -14.84 12.06 -0.68
N LEU A 443 -15.58 12.26 -1.76
CA LEU A 443 -15.52 11.37 -2.93
C LEU A 443 -14.35 11.70 -3.86
N ARG A 444 -14.01 12.99 -4.02
CA ARG A 444 -12.87 13.41 -4.84
C ARG A 444 -11.54 13.39 -4.08
N THR A 445 -11.42 12.58 -3.04
CA THR A 445 -10.20 12.50 -2.21
C THR A 445 -9.63 11.10 -2.23
N ASP A 446 -8.40 10.96 -1.73
CA ASP A 446 -7.74 9.64 -1.68
C ASP A 446 -8.46 8.65 -0.75
N ILE A 447 -9.37 9.12 0.11
CA ILE A 447 -10.28 8.25 0.87
C ILE A 447 -11.04 7.32 -0.09
N PHE A 448 -11.76 7.91 -1.05
CA PHE A 448 -12.58 7.13 -1.97
C PHE A 448 -11.71 6.35 -2.97
N LYS A 449 -10.66 6.98 -3.49
CA LYS A 449 -9.75 6.36 -4.46
C LYS A 449 -9.09 5.09 -3.90
N ILE A 450 -8.46 5.17 -2.73
CA ILE A 450 -7.76 4.03 -2.11
C ILE A 450 -8.75 2.93 -1.74
N LEU A 451 -9.90 3.27 -1.15
CA LEU A 451 -10.91 2.27 -0.79
C LEU A 451 -11.53 1.59 -2.02
N LYS A 452 -11.61 2.31 -3.15
CA LYS A 452 -12.05 1.77 -4.45
C LYS A 452 -11.00 0.81 -5.01
N GLU A 453 -9.73 1.22 -5.04
CA GLU A 453 -8.60 0.43 -5.55
C GLU A 453 -8.35 -0.84 -4.71
N LYS A 454 -8.61 -0.79 -3.40
CA LYS A 454 -8.58 -1.95 -2.50
C LYS A 454 -9.65 -3.00 -2.81
N GLY A 455 -10.62 -2.68 -3.68
CA GLY A 455 -11.64 -3.61 -4.16
C GLY A 455 -12.85 -3.77 -3.23
N TYR A 456 -13.01 -2.91 -2.22
CA TYR A 456 -14.21 -2.91 -1.36
C TYR A 456 -15.48 -2.58 -2.14
N ARG A 457 -16.63 -3.04 -1.66
CA ARG A 457 -17.93 -2.66 -2.24
C ARG A 457 -18.34 -1.29 -1.69
N LEU A 458 -18.30 -0.26 -2.52
CA LEU A 458 -18.62 1.10 -2.11
C LEU A 458 -20.05 1.46 -2.51
N VAL A 459 -20.88 1.82 -1.53
CA VAL A 459 -22.25 2.28 -1.76
C VAL A 459 -22.30 3.78 -1.52
N ILE A 460 -22.41 4.55 -2.60
CA ILE A 460 -22.54 6.01 -2.57
C ILE A 460 -24.01 6.35 -2.39
N ILE A 461 -24.36 6.91 -1.23
CA ILE A 461 -25.71 7.27 -0.85
C ILE A 461 -25.85 8.78 -0.99
N SER A 462 -26.56 9.23 -2.03
CA SER A 462 -26.55 10.64 -2.42
C SER A 462 -27.83 11.07 -3.15
N PRO A 463 -28.29 12.33 -3.02
CA PRO A 463 -29.38 12.84 -3.85
C PRO A 463 -29.00 12.98 -5.33
N TYR A 464 -27.71 12.88 -5.67
CA TYR A 464 -27.20 13.01 -7.04
C TYR A 464 -27.14 11.68 -7.80
N LYS A 465 -27.71 10.59 -7.27
CA LYS A 465 -27.56 9.22 -7.83
C LYS A 465 -27.96 9.10 -9.31
N ASN A 466 -28.89 9.95 -9.76
CA ASN A 466 -29.48 9.95 -11.10
C ASN A 466 -28.80 10.97 -12.04
N ASN A 467 -27.87 11.80 -11.55
CA ASN A 467 -27.14 12.74 -12.38
C ASN A 467 -26.10 11.96 -13.24
N PRO A 468 -26.16 12.01 -14.58
CA PRO A 468 -25.26 11.24 -15.44
C PRO A 468 -23.78 11.59 -15.26
N GLN A 469 -23.44 12.88 -15.15
CA GLN A 469 -22.07 13.35 -14.95
C GLN A 469 -21.49 12.84 -13.63
N PHE A 470 -22.29 12.89 -12.55
CA PHE A 470 -21.90 12.36 -11.25
C PHE A 470 -21.64 10.84 -11.30
N ARG A 471 -22.48 10.09 -12.00
CA ARG A 471 -22.31 8.63 -12.15
C ARG A 471 -21.08 8.30 -12.97
N ASP A 472 -20.86 9.02 -14.07
CA ASP A 472 -19.74 8.79 -14.98
C ASP A 472 -18.40 9.03 -14.28
N GLU A 473 -18.32 10.10 -13.48
CA GLU A 473 -17.12 10.45 -12.71
C GLU A 473 -16.73 9.35 -11.71
N PHE A 474 -17.69 8.77 -10.98
CA PHE A 474 -17.42 7.80 -9.91
C PHE A 474 -17.65 6.34 -10.32
N LYS A 475 -17.91 6.03 -11.59
CA LYS A 475 -18.21 4.66 -12.07
C LYS A 475 -17.10 3.66 -11.74
N GLY A 476 -17.47 2.41 -11.50
CA GLY A 476 -16.54 1.31 -11.27
C GLY A 476 -17.27 0.00 -11.00
N SER A 477 -16.60 -1.13 -11.24
CA SER A 477 -17.16 -2.48 -11.08
C SER A 477 -17.57 -2.81 -9.63
N ASN A 478 -17.04 -2.07 -8.65
CA ASN A 478 -17.32 -2.22 -7.22
C ASN A 478 -18.15 -1.06 -6.61
N ILE A 479 -18.73 -0.19 -7.45
CA ILE A 479 -19.45 1.02 -7.02
C ILE A 479 -20.95 0.87 -7.23
N ILE A 480 -21.73 1.24 -6.21
CA ILE A 480 -23.20 1.20 -6.23
C ILE A 480 -23.73 2.58 -5.82
N PHE A 481 -24.71 3.10 -6.55
CA PHE A 481 -25.35 4.38 -6.25
C PHE A 481 -26.75 4.15 -5.65
N GLU A 482 -27.02 4.80 -4.52
CA GLU A 482 -28.29 4.71 -3.79
C GLU A 482 -28.81 6.10 -3.41
N GLU A 483 -30.13 6.22 -3.23
CA GLU A 483 -30.77 7.49 -2.90
C GLU A 483 -30.55 7.86 -1.44
N LEU A 484 -30.31 9.16 -1.18
CA LEU A 484 -30.28 9.64 0.20
C LEU A 484 -31.69 9.61 0.81
N CYS A 485 -31.83 8.85 1.90
CA CYS A 485 -33.10 8.73 2.60
C CYS A 485 -33.57 10.08 3.19
N LYS A 486 -34.77 10.52 2.81
CA LYS A 486 -35.42 11.69 3.42
C LYS A 486 -35.84 11.39 4.86
N ALA A 487 -35.53 12.30 5.79
CA ALA A 487 -36.04 12.21 7.16
C ALA A 487 -37.56 12.47 7.19
N GLY A 488 -38.30 11.73 8.00
CA GLY A 488 -39.73 11.97 8.21
C GLY A 488 -39.98 13.12 9.20
N LYS A 489 -41.17 13.73 9.16
CA LYS A 489 -41.54 14.86 10.04
C LYS A 489 -41.36 14.55 11.54
N VAL A 490 -41.68 13.32 11.96
CA VAL A 490 -41.49 12.85 13.35
C VAL A 490 -40.00 12.77 13.73
N ALA A 491 -39.16 12.26 12.83
CA ALA A 491 -37.72 12.20 13.05
C ALA A 491 -37.11 13.59 13.20
N ASP A 492 -37.54 14.56 12.38
CA ASP A 492 -37.11 15.95 12.49
C ASP A 492 -37.58 16.60 13.80
N MET A 493 -38.82 16.33 14.23
CA MET A 493 -39.34 16.78 15.51
C MET A 493 -38.49 16.27 16.69
N ILE A 494 -38.19 14.97 16.71
CA ILE A 494 -37.36 14.34 17.76
C ILE A 494 -35.94 14.88 17.74
N ASN A 495 -35.34 15.03 16.55
CA ASN A 495 -34.01 15.64 16.40
C ASN A 495 -33.98 17.06 17.00
N ASN A 496 -35.01 17.86 16.75
CA ASN A 496 -35.11 19.21 17.30
C ASN A 496 -35.26 19.18 18.83
N LEU A 497 -36.14 18.33 19.38
CA LEU A 497 -36.32 18.18 20.82
C LEU A 497 -35.04 17.72 21.52
N ARG A 498 -34.35 16.73 20.95
CA ARG A 498 -33.04 16.25 21.43
C ARG A 498 -32.03 17.38 21.46
N ASN A 499 -31.85 18.09 20.34
CA ASN A 499 -30.84 19.14 20.26
C ASN A 499 -31.14 20.26 21.25
N GLU A 500 -32.41 20.55 21.51
CA GLU A 500 -32.83 21.50 22.54
C GLU A 500 -32.58 20.98 23.97
N LYS A 501 -32.81 19.70 24.27
CA LYS A 501 -32.47 19.17 25.61
C LYS A 501 -30.99 19.01 25.84
N LEU A 502 -30.27 18.45 24.89
CA LEU A 502 -28.85 18.14 25.01
C LEU A 502 -27.96 19.33 24.63
N LYS A 503 -28.47 20.55 24.78
CA LYS A 503 -27.68 21.77 24.70
C LYS A 503 -26.48 21.66 25.64
N ILE A 504 -25.30 21.95 25.11
CA ILE A 504 -24.06 21.85 25.87
C ILE A 504 -24.02 22.95 26.91
N ASN A 505 -23.77 22.54 28.16
CA ASN A 505 -23.63 23.46 29.29
C ASN A 505 -22.16 23.87 29.44
N HIS A 506 -21.70 24.75 28.54
CA HIS A 506 -20.37 25.36 28.57
C HIS A 506 -20.53 26.88 28.40
N PRO A 507 -19.85 27.74 29.20
CA PRO A 507 -20.00 29.19 29.12
C PRO A 507 -19.84 29.73 27.69
N LYS A 508 -18.76 29.35 27.00
CA LYS A 508 -18.51 29.74 25.60
C LYS A 508 -19.64 29.30 24.65
N ILE A 509 -20.07 28.04 24.71
CA ILE A 509 -21.15 27.54 23.83
C ILE A 509 -22.49 28.24 24.13
N LYS A 510 -22.75 28.66 25.37
CA LYS A 510 -23.97 29.44 25.70
C LYS A 510 -23.93 30.81 25.04
N GLU A 511 -22.80 31.51 25.14
CA GLU A 511 -22.58 32.79 24.49
C GLU A 511 -22.72 32.67 22.96
N TRP A 512 -22.08 31.67 22.36
CA TRP A 512 -22.21 31.40 20.93
C TRP A 512 -23.62 31.09 20.49
N ARG A 513 -24.38 30.36 21.31
CA ARG A 513 -25.80 30.13 21.02
C ARG A 513 -26.62 31.41 21.03
N ILE A 514 -26.28 32.40 21.85
CA ILE A 514 -26.96 33.69 21.87
C ILE A 514 -26.65 34.44 20.57
N ILE A 515 -25.37 34.54 20.20
CA ILE A 515 -24.92 35.18 18.96
C ILE A 515 -25.53 34.50 17.73
N HIS A 516 -25.38 33.18 17.62
CA HIS A 516 -25.97 32.39 16.55
C HIS A 516 -27.50 32.45 16.52
N GLY A 517 -28.15 32.54 17.69
CA GLY A 517 -29.60 32.73 17.82
C GLY A 517 -30.06 34.12 17.40
N GLN A 518 -29.26 35.17 17.61
CA GLN A 518 -29.51 36.52 17.08
C GLN A 518 -29.36 36.54 15.56
N ILE A 519 -28.32 35.90 15.01
CA ILE A 519 -28.13 35.74 13.56
C ILE A 519 -29.29 34.95 12.96
N LYS A 520 -29.67 33.80 13.53
CA LYS A 520 -30.84 33.00 13.07
C LYS A 520 -32.17 33.72 13.16
N ARG A 521 -32.35 34.64 14.11
CA ARG A 521 -33.57 35.48 14.18
C ARG A 521 -33.66 36.42 12.98
N ARG A 522 -32.54 36.84 12.38
CA ARG A 522 -32.55 37.56 11.10
C ARG A 522 -33.07 36.68 9.97
N TYR A 523 -32.83 35.36 10.01
CA TYR A 523 -33.30 34.37 9.01
C TYR A 523 -34.79 33.99 9.04
N LYS A 524 -35.54 34.29 10.11
CA LYS A 524 -36.96 33.90 10.16
C LYS A 524 -37.82 34.93 9.43
N SER A 525 -38.52 34.51 8.37
CA SER A 525 -39.65 35.27 7.82
C SER A 525 -40.76 35.39 8.87
N GLN A 526 -41.47 36.52 8.87
CA GLN A 526 -42.63 36.80 9.73
C GLN A 526 -43.88 35.98 9.33
N GLU A 527 -43.74 34.71 8.96
CA GLU A 527 -44.89 33.89 8.63
C GLU A 527 -45.34 33.01 9.82
N HIS A 528 -46.59 33.27 10.24
CA HIS A 528 -47.42 32.53 11.19
C HIS A 528 -46.97 32.56 12.66
N ALA A 529 -47.04 33.74 13.28
CA ALA A 529 -46.78 33.94 14.72
C ALA A 529 -47.63 33.02 15.63
N ILE A 530 -48.90 32.80 15.29
CA ILE A 530 -49.84 31.99 16.08
C ILE A 530 -49.48 30.50 16.04
N ILE A 531 -49.17 29.96 14.85
CA ILE A 531 -48.75 28.56 14.69
C ILE A 531 -47.39 28.32 15.35
N SER A 532 -46.48 29.30 15.28
CA SER A 532 -45.19 29.23 15.98
C SER A 532 -45.37 29.25 17.50
N PHE A 533 -46.32 30.03 18.04
CA PHE A 533 -46.61 30.11 19.47
C PHE A 533 -47.16 28.79 20.02
N LEU A 534 -48.16 28.20 19.34
CA LEU A 534 -48.72 26.89 19.70
C LEU A 534 -47.67 25.77 19.64
N LYS A 535 -46.85 25.72 18.59
CA LYS A 535 -45.74 24.74 18.47
C LYS A 535 -44.71 24.90 19.58
N GLU A 536 -44.41 26.13 20.00
CA GLU A 536 -43.44 26.38 21.06
C GLU A 536 -44.01 26.04 22.45
N GLY A 537 -45.31 26.21 22.67
CA GLY A 537 -46.01 25.78 23.88
C GLY A 537 -45.99 24.26 24.07
N VAL A 538 -46.39 23.50 23.04
CA VAL A 538 -46.32 22.02 23.05
C VAL A 538 -44.89 21.54 23.26
N LYS A 539 -43.92 22.16 22.57
CA LYS A 539 -42.49 21.87 22.74
C LYS A 539 -42.03 22.11 24.17
N LYS A 540 -42.42 23.21 24.82
CA LYS A 540 -42.05 23.49 26.23
C LYS A 540 -42.60 22.44 27.20
N ILE A 541 -43.85 21.98 27.01
CA ILE A 541 -44.44 20.92 27.84
C ILE A 541 -43.66 19.62 27.70
N ILE A 542 -43.42 19.16 26.47
CA ILE A 542 -42.63 17.95 26.18
C ILE A 542 -41.21 18.07 26.74
N LEU A 543 -40.60 19.26 26.63
CA LEU A 543 -39.31 19.52 27.24
C LEU A 543 -39.42 19.44 28.78
N GLY A 544 -40.43 20.00 29.43
CA GLY A 544 -40.59 19.97 30.88
C GLY A 544 -40.55 18.55 31.49
N ILE A 545 -41.14 17.57 30.81
CA ILE A 545 -41.25 16.18 31.27
C ILE A 545 -40.10 15.26 30.81
N THR A 546 -39.24 15.71 29.89
CA THR A 546 -38.18 14.84 29.32
C THR A 546 -36.81 15.04 30.00
N PRO A 547 -36.10 13.94 30.35
CA PRO A 547 -34.80 14.01 31.00
C PRO A 547 -33.72 14.67 30.13
N GLN A 548 -32.81 15.42 30.77
CA GLN A 548 -31.58 15.95 30.15
C GLN A 548 -30.44 14.91 30.15
N LYS A 549 -30.74 13.64 29.87
CA LYS A 549 -29.74 12.56 29.85
C LYS A 549 -29.54 12.06 28.42
N LYS A 550 -28.28 12.04 27.94
CA LYS A 550 -27.94 11.56 26.58
C LYS A 550 -28.48 10.14 26.32
N ILE A 551 -28.36 9.26 27.30
CA ILE A 551 -28.79 7.85 27.21
C ILE A 551 -30.31 7.75 26.92
N PHE A 552 -31.12 8.61 27.53
CA PHE A 552 -32.56 8.66 27.28
C PHE A 552 -32.87 9.03 25.82
N TRP A 553 -32.25 10.10 25.32
CA TRP A 553 -32.47 10.54 23.93
C TRP A 553 -31.91 9.57 22.90
N ASP A 554 -30.76 8.95 23.17
CA ASP A 554 -30.21 7.88 22.33
C ASP A 554 -31.19 6.69 22.24
N PHE A 555 -31.89 6.36 23.33
CA PHE A 555 -32.93 5.33 23.35
C PHE A 555 -34.16 5.72 22.52
N ILE A 556 -34.68 6.94 22.71
CA ILE A 556 -35.82 7.48 21.96
C ILE A 556 -35.51 7.53 20.45
N GLU A 557 -34.35 8.06 20.07
CA GLU A 557 -33.92 8.11 18.67
C GLU A 557 -33.80 6.71 18.05
N LYS A 558 -33.30 5.73 18.80
CA LYS A 558 -33.15 4.34 18.33
C LYS A 558 -34.48 3.66 17.96
N TRP A 559 -35.60 4.11 18.53
CA TRP A 559 -36.94 3.55 18.28
C TRP A 559 -37.77 4.40 17.31
N LEU A 560 -37.77 5.73 17.46
CA LEU A 560 -38.70 6.62 16.75
C LEU A 560 -38.09 7.36 15.55
N VAL A 561 -36.75 7.43 15.43
CA VAL A 561 -36.03 8.03 14.27
C VAL A 561 -35.68 6.95 13.23
N VAL A 562 -36.27 5.75 13.37
CA VAL A 562 -36.09 4.58 12.51
C VAL A 562 -36.67 4.83 11.12
N ASN A 563 -35.79 5.14 10.17
CA ASN A 563 -36.15 5.37 8.79
C ASN A 563 -36.26 4.05 8.01
N ARG A 564 -37.44 3.74 7.45
CA ARG A 564 -37.67 2.54 6.63
C ARG A 564 -36.69 2.43 5.46
N CYS A 565 -36.31 3.56 4.85
CA CYS A 565 -35.31 3.62 3.79
C CYS A 565 -33.92 3.21 4.30
N CYS A 566 -33.42 3.81 5.39
CA CYS A 566 -32.14 3.41 5.98
C CYS A 566 -32.14 1.93 6.39
N ARG A 567 -33.23 1.43 6.98
CA ARG A 567 -33.37 0.00 7.33
C ARG A 567 -33.19 -0.90 6.11
N LYS A 568 -33.82 -0.55 4.98
CA LYS A 568 -33.71 -1.31 3.74
C LYS A 568 -32.26 -1.33 3.24
N LEU A 569 -31.58 -0.19 3.23
CA LEU A 569 -30.18 -0.11 2.80
C LEU A 569 -29.24 -0.94 3.68
N PHE A 570 -29.33 -0.81 5.00
CA PHE A 570 -28.50 -1.61 5.92
C PHE A 570 -28.82 -3.11 5.83
N LYS A 571 -30.08 -3.51 5.63
CA LYS A 571 -30.46 -4.93 5.43
C LYS A 571 -29.95 -5.47 4.09
N LYS A 572 -30.07 -4.67 3.01
CA LYS A 572 -29.69 -5.04 1.64
C LYS A 572 -28.18 -5.20 1.51
N TYR A 573 -27.41 -4.26 2.05
CA TYR A 573 -25.98 -4.18 1.81
C TYR A 573 -25.10 -4.57 2.99
N LYS A 574 -25.65 -4.66 4.21
CA LYS A 574 -24.92 -5.07 5.43
C LYS A 574 -23.55 -4.38 5.55
N PRO A 575 -23.48 -3.03 5.63
CA PRO A 575 -22.21 -2.32 5.62
C PRO A 575 -21.34 -2.67 6.84
N ASP A 576 -20.03 -2.70 6.64
CA ASP A 576 -19.02 -2.82 7.69
C ASP A 576 -18.55 -1.44 8.20
N VAL A 577 -18.61 -0.43 7.34
CA VAL A 577 -18.24 0.96 7.66
C VAL A 577 -19.24 1.94 7.07
N VAL A 578 -19.50 3.03 7.80
CA VAL A 578 -20.23 4.21 7.32
C VAL A 578 -19.34 5.45 7.44
N ILE A 579 -19.01 6.06 6.30
CA ILE A 579 -18.26 7.31 6.20
C ILE A 579 -19.25 8.45 5.95
N MET A 580 -19.13 9.51 6.73
CA MET A 580 -20.01 10.67 6.67
C MET A 580 -19.25 11.97 6.93
N ALA A 581 -19.78 13.08 6.45
CA ALA A 581 -19.14 14.39 6.62
C ALA A 581 -19.30 14.99 8.02
N SER A 582 -20.24 14.50 8.84
CA SER A 582 -20.50 15.04 10.18
C SER A 582 -21.18 13.98 11.04
N ALA A 583 -21.00 14.03 12.37
CA ALA A 583 -21.76 13.21 13.32
C ALA A 583 -23.18 13.75 13.57
N GLY A 584 -23.88 14.11 12.49
CA GLY A 584 -25.29 14.50 12.52
C GLY A 584 -25.57 15.99 12.72
N ALA A 585 -24.57 16.86 12.63
CA ALA A 585 -24.78 18.32 12.61
C ALA A 585 -25.66 18.75 11.42
N GLY A 586 -25.48 18.11 10.26
CA GLY A 586 -26.26 18.39 9.04
C GLY A 586 -27.67 17.79 9.03
N ARG A 587 -28.11 17.09 10.09
CA ARG A 587 -29.36 16.31 10.21
C ARG A 587 -29.52 15.12 9.24
N LYS A 588 -29.13 15.27 7.98
CA LYS A 588 -29.28 14.26 6.91
C LYS A 588 -28.51 12.96 7.18
N ASP A 589 -27.45 13.00 8.00
CA ASP A 589 -26.61 11.84 8.31
C ASP A 589 -27.05 11.12 9.61
N ALA A 590 -27.96 11.72 10.38
CA ALA A 590 -28.33 11.26 11.73
C ALA A 590 -28.87 9.82 11.74
N SER A 591 -29.77 9.50 10.81
CA SER A 591 -30.32 8.15 10.71
C SER A 591 -29.25 7.10 10.43
N PHE A 592 -28.23 7.40 9.61
CA PHE A 592 -27.15 6.46 9.31
C PHE A 592 -26.27 6.17 10.55
N ILE A 593 -26.01 7.18 11.38
CA ILE A 593 -25.28 7.02 12.66
C ILE A 593 -26.06 6.10 13.61
N LEU A 594 -27.36 6.35 13.78
CA LEU A 594 -28.21 5.58 14.68
C LEU A 594 -28.29 4.12 14.25
N TYR A 595 -28.37 3.85 12.95
CA TYR A 595 -28.35 2.48 12.42
C TYR A 595 -26.98 1.83 12.55
N ALA A 596 -25.89 2.56 12.29
CA ALA A 596 -24.55 2.03 12.49
C ALA A 596 -24.34 1.61 13.96
N LYS A 597 -24.68 2.49 14.90
CA LYS A 597 -24.63 2.21 16.34
C LYS A 597 -25.51 1.02 16.74
N LYS A 598 -26.75 0.96 16.24
CA LYS A 598 -27.68 -0.15 16.53
C LYS A 598 -27.17 -1.50 16.06
N ASN A 599 -26.44 -1.54 14.95
CA ASN A 599 -25.92 -2.78 14.35
C ASN A 599 -24.43 -3.02 14.67
N LYS A 600 -23.81 -2.22 15.56
CA LYS A 600 -22.38 -2.29 15.91
C LYS A 600 -21.46 -2.17 14.68
N ILE A 601 -21.81 -1.30 13.75
CA ILE A 601 -21.06 -1.02 12.52
C ILE A 601 -20.16 0.20 12.76
N LEU A 602 -18.93 0.17 12.22
CA LEU A 602 -18.00 1.28 12.36
C LEU A 602 -18.54 2.53 11.65
N SER A 603 -18.46 3.69 12.30
CA SER A 603 -18.89 4.96 11.72
C SER A 603 -17.83 6.04 11.93
N TYR A 604 -17.47 6.71 10.85
CA TYR A 604 -16.42 7.73 10.86
C TYR A 604 -16.95 9.06 10.34
N ALA A 605 -16.79 10.09 11.16
CA ALA A 605 -17.03 11.47 10.77
C ALA A 605 -15.74 12.06 10.21
N VAL A 606 -15.76 12.38 8.92
CA VAL A 606 -14.70 13.12 8.22
C VAL A 606 -15.17 14.57 8.17
N ASP A 607 -14.97 15.28 9.27
CA ASP A 607 -15.48 16.64 9.39
C ASP A 607 -14.68 17.59 8.51
N ASN A 608 -15.39 18.42 7.74
CA ASN A 608 -14.80 19.19 6.64
C ASN A 608 -14.64 20.67 6.97
N ASN A 609 -14.76 21.07 8.24
CA ASN A 609 -14.54 22.44 8.64
C ASN A 609 -13.75 22.57 9.94
N ILE A 610 -12.90 23.59 9.99
CA ILE A 610 -12.02 23.85 11.14
C ILE A 610 -12.82 24.31 12.37
N ASP A 611 -13.87 25.12 12.16
CA ASP A 611 -14.72 25.74 13.19
C ASP A 611 -15.80 24.82 13.78
N VAL A 612 -15.72 23.53 13.50
CA VAL A 612 -16.90 22.67 13.62
C VAL A 612 -17.45 22.54 15.04
N PHE A 613 -16.56 22.46 16.03
CA PHE A 613 -16.95 22.23 17.43
C PHE A 613 -17.39 23.50 18.15
N GLU A 614 -17.02 24.68 17.65
CA GLU A 614 -17.50 25.95 18.19
C GLU A 614 -18.79 26.40 17.50
N TRP A 615 -18.94 26.14 16.19
CA TRP A 615 -20.02 26.73 15.39
C TRP A 615 -21.14 25.76 15.01
N ARG A 616 -20.86 24.46 14.80
CA ARG A 616 -21.85 23.50 14.26
C ARG A 616 -22.46 22.59 15.32
N TYR A 617 -21.77 22.30 16.41
CA TYR A 617 -22.27 21.44 17.49
C TYR A 617 -22.65 22.25 18.74
N LEU A 618 -23.85 22.84 18.73
CA LEU A 618 -24.42 23.59 19.88
C LEU A 618 -25.10 22.67 20.92
N SER A 619 -25.18 21.38 20.62
CA SER A 619 -25.78 20.32 21.42
C SER A 619 -24.93 19.06 21.31
N THR A 620 -24.99 18.17 22.32
CA THR A 620 -24.14 16.99 22.40
C THR A 620 -24.17 16.17 21.10
N PRO A 621 -23.01 15.95 20.46
CA PRO A 621 -22.93 15.23 19.20
C PRO A 621 -23.38 13.77 19.35
N ARG A 622 -23.74 13.15 18.24
CA ARG A 622 -24.04 11.72 18.22
C ARG A 622 -22.75 10.92 18.33
N ASP A 623 -22.88 9.75 18.92
CA ASP A 623 -21.74 8.87 19.13
C ASP A 623 -21.36 8.15 17.83
N VAL A 624 -20.13 8.32 17.39
CA VAL A 624 -19.51 7.64 16.24
C VAL A 624 -18.31 6.83 16.70
N SER A 625 -17.76 5.98 15.83
CA SER A 625 -16.57 5.17 16.14
C SER A 625 -15.29 5.99 16.13
N GLY A 626 -15.20 6.98 15.25
CA GLY A 626 -14.06 7.90 15.21
C GLY A 626 -14.35 9.22 14.48
N TRP A 627 -13.57 10.23 14.83
CA TRP A 627 -13.56 11.56 14.24
C TRP A 627 -12.21 11.80 13.58
N MET A 628 -12.23 12.10 12.28
CA MET A 628 -11.03 12.48 11.53
C MET A 628 -10.88 13.99 11.62
N LEU A 629 -9.83 14.43 12.30
CA LEU A 629 -9.62 15.82 12.69
C LEU A 629 -8.46 16.45 11.94
N PHE A 630 -8.56 17.76 11.78
CA PHE A 630 -7.60 18.57 11.08
C PHE A 630 -6.28 18.72 11.86
N GLY A 631 -6.31 18.87 13.18
CA GLY A 631 -5.11 19.06 13.99
C GLY A 631 -5.36 18.94 15.49
N GLU A 632 -4.32 19.11 16.29
CA GLU A 632 -4.41 18.94 17.76
C GLU A 632 -5.24 20.05 18.44
N ASN A 633 -5.28 21.28 17.89
CA ASN A 633 -6.16 22.33 18.42
C ASN A 633 -7.64 21.97 18.28
N GLN A 634 -8.04 21.48 17.11
CA GLN A 634 -9.40 21.00 16.90
C GLN A 634 -9.75 19.80 17.80
N LYS A 635 -8.76 18.94 18.11
CA LYS A 635 -8.91 17.84 19.06
C LYS A 635 -9.13 18.33 20.50
N LYS A 636 -8.41 19.38 20.93
CA LYS A 636 -8.63 20.02 22.23
C LYS A 636 -10.04 20.59 22.34
N GLU A 637 -10.52 21.31 21.32
CA GLU A 637 -11.90 21.83 21.28
C GLU A 637 -12.95 20.71 21.40
N ALA A 638 -12.75 19.60 20.68
CA ALA A 638 -13.64 18.44 20.76
C ALA A 638 -13.71 17.84 22.19
N MET A 639 -12.60 17.84 22.90
CA MET A 639 -12.51 17.34 24.27
C MET A 639 -13.13 18.32 25.27
N GLU A 640 -12.78 19.60 25.18
CA GLU A 640 -13.16 20.62 26.15
C GLU A 640 -14.62 21.07 25.98
N LEU A 641 -15.01 21.42 24.75
CA LEU A 641 -16.32 21.98 24.46
C LEU A 641 -17.37 20.88 24.35
N GLN A 642 -17.03 19.78 23.66
CA GLN A 642 -17.99 18.74 23.27
C GLN A 642 -17.92 17.50 24.16
N ARG A 643 -16.91 17.39 25.04
CA ARG A 643 -16.67 16.27 25.96
C ARG A 643 -16.61 14.92 25.23
N ILE A 644 -16.01 14.92 24.04
CA ILE A 644 -15.82 13.69 23.25
C ILE A 644 -14.64 12.91 23.82
N ASN A 645 -14.79 11.59 23.89
CA ASN A 645 -13.73 10.70 24.37
C ASN A 645 -12.48 10.82 23.48
N PRO A 646 -11.29 11.12 24.04
CA PRO A 646 -10.06 11.30 23.27
C PRO A 646 -9.66 10.08 22.44
N LYS A 647 -10.02 8.86 22.86
CA LYS A 647 -9.75 7.62 22.10
C LYS A 647 -10.47 7.56 20.75
N LYS A 648 -11.48 8.41 20.54
CA LYS A 648 -12.25 8.49 19.29
C LYS A 648 -11.82 9.67 18.41
N LEU A 649 -10.83 10.45 18.82
CA LEU A 649 -10.37 11.64 18.12
C LEU A 649 -9.02 11.34 17.44
N ILE A 650 -9.04 11.28 16.12
CA ILE A 650 -7.89 10.91 15.29
C ILE A 650 -7.44 12.14 14.50
N THR A 651 -6.23 12.62 14.74
CA THR A 651 -5.63 13.71 13.98
C THR A 651 -5.08 13.18 12.66
N THR A 652 -5.69 13.58 11.56
CA THR A 652 -5.36 13.10 10.21
C THR A 652 -4.87 14.20 9.29
N GLY A 653 -5.04 15.47 9.65
CA GLY A 653 -4.83 16.58 8.72
C GLY A 653 -6.10 16.91 7.93
N PRO A 654 -6.10 18.03 7.18
CA PRO A 654 -7.28 18.54 6.52
C PRO A 654 -7.49 17.95 5.12
N VAL A 655 -8.19 16.81 5.04
CA VAL A 655 -8.39 16.06 3.78
C VAL A 655 -8.96 16.88 2.62
N ARG A 656 -9.80 17.88 2.91
CA ARG A 656 -10.34 18.77 1.86
C ARG A 656 -9.26 19.61 1.17
N TYR A 657 -8.10 19.80 1.83
CA TYR A 657 -7.01 20.62 1.33
C TYR A 657 -5.88 19.81 0.68
N ASP A 658 -5.96 18.47 0.68
CA ASP A 658 -4.95 17.63 0.04
C ASP A 658 -4.76 17.98 -1.43
N HIS A 659 -5.85 18.33 -2.12
CA HIS A 659 -5.79 18.76 -3.51
C HIS A 659 -4.90 20.00 -3.68
N TYR A 660 -5.03 21.01 -2.83
CA TYR A 660 -4.30 22.28 -2.93
C TYR A 660 -2.80 22.08 -2.70
N LEU A 661 -2.44 21.19 -1.77
CA LEU A 661 -1.06 20.99 -1.32
C LEU A 661 -0.25 20.06 -2.23
N ARG A 662 -0.92 19.15 -2.95
CA ARG A 662 -0.25 18.07 -3.70
C ARG A 662 -0.57 18.01 -5.18
N ASN A 663 -1.85 18.19 -5.53
CA ASN A 663 -2.37 17.82 -6.85
C ASN A 663 -2.77 19.03 -7.70
N PHE A 664 -2.95 20.19 -7.09
CA PHE A 664 -3.40 21.40 -7.75
C PHE A 664 -2.28 21.96 -8.62
N LYS A 665 -2.58 22.07 -9.91
CA LYS A 665 -1.75 22.78 -10.88
C LYS A 665 -2.57 23.98 -11.34
N PRO A 666 -2.18 25.22 -10.96
CA PRO A 666 -2.92 26.40 -11.37
C PRO A 666 -2.89 26.52 -12.89
N LEU A 667 -3.99 26.99 -13.46
CA LEU A 667 -4.05 27.37 -14.87
C LEU A 667 -3.12 28.56 -15.12
N PRO A 668 -2.67 28.78 -16.36
CA PRO A 668 -2.03 30.04 -16.71
C PRO A 668 -2.95 31.22 -16.36
N ARG A 669 -2.44 32.25 -15.67
CA ARG A 669 -3.22 33.42 -15.21
C ARG A 669 -4.10 34.00 -16.32
N ARG A 670 -3.54 34.12 -17.54
CA ARG A 670 -4.26 34.62 -18.72
C ARG A 670 -5.48 33.79 -19.08
N GLU A 671 -5.38 32.47 -19.06
CA GLU A 671 -6.48 31.56 -19.38
C GLU A 671 -7.59 31.68 -18.32
N PHE A 672 -7.22 31.59 -17.04
CA PHE A 672 -8.18 31.69 -15.95
C PHE A 672 -8.85 33.07 -15.86
N PHE A 673 -8.11 34.14 -16.10
CA PHE A 673 -8.65 35.51 -16.03
C PHE A 673 -9.59 35.79 -17.19
N GLN A 674 -9.29 35.28 -18.38
CA GLN A 674 -10.16 35.40 -19.54
C GLN A 674 -11.53 34.77 -19.28
N ASP A 675 -11.59 33.62 -18.63
CA ASP A 675 -12.84 32.95 -18.24
C ASP A 675 -13.70 33.76 -17.26
N LEU A 676 -13.08 34.67 -16.50
CA LEU A 676 -13.74 35.54 -15.53
C LEU A 676 -13.98 36.97 -16.05
N GLY A 677 -13.56 37.28 -17.28
CA GLY A 677 -13.59 38.65 -17.80
C GLY A 677 -12.64 39.61 -17.07
N LEU A 678 -11.50 39.10 -16.59
CA LEU A 678 -10.47 39.85 -15.86
C LEU A 678 -9.25 40.13 -16.76
N ASP A 679 -8.54 41.23 -16.49
CA ASP A 679 -7.30 41.58 -17.18
C ASP A 679 -6.09 40.89 -16.53
N PRO A 680 -5.36 39.99 -17.22
CA PRO A 680 -4.24 39.26 -16.63
C PRO A 680 -3.06 40.14 -16.17
N ASN A 681 -2.95 41.37 -16.65
CA ASN A 681 -1.87 42.29 -16.30
C ASN A 681 -2.17 43.12 -15.03
N LYS A 682 -3.39 43.04 -14.49
CA LYS A 682 -3.80 43.74 -13.27
C LYS A 682 -3.77 42.81 -12.05
N LYS A 683 -3.46 43.39 -10.89
CA LYS A 683 -3.57 42.71 -9.59
C LYS A 683 -5.05 42.47 -9.26
N LEU A 684 -5.36 41.39 -8.54
CA LEU A 684 -6.72 40.96 -8.25
C LEU A 684 -7.05 41.07 -6.76
N ILE A 685 -8.03 41.93 -6.45
CA ILE A 685 -8.68 41.99 -5.14
C ILE A 685 -9.94 41.12 -5.21
N THR A 686 -10.00 40.06 -4.41
CA THR A 686 -11.17 39.17 -4.37
C THR A 686 -11.97 39.39 -3.09
N TYR A 687 -13.25 39.75 -3.21
CA TYR A 687 -14.16 39.92 -2.08
C TYR A 687 -15.13 38.74 -1.93
N GLY A 688 -15.06 38.04 -0.80
CA GLY A 688 -16.03 37.01 -0.42
C GLY A 688 -17.23 37.61 0.31
N ALA A 689 -18.29 37.95 -0.43
CA ALA A 689 -19.47 38.64 0.07
C ALA A 689 -20.46 37.69 0.78
N LYS A 690 -20.72 37.94 2.06
CA LYS A 690 -21.68 37.16 2.86
C LYS A 690 -23.11 37.51 2.50
N ILE A 691 -24.04 36.58 2.67
CA ILE A 691 -25.46 36.87 2.45
C ILE A 691 -25.92 38.10 3.28
N PRO A 692 -26.77 39.00 2.74
CA PRO A 692 -27.11 40.28 3.38
C PRO A 692 -27.73 40.15 4.78
N ILE A 693 -28.40 39.04 5.03
CA ILE A 693 -29.02 38.75 6.32
C ILE A 693 -27.99 38.52 7.44
N ILE A 694 -26.78 38.07 7.09
CA ILE A 694 -25.64 37.95 7.99
C ILE A 694 -24.94 39.31 8.06
N TYR A 695 -24.58 39.85 6.89
CA TYR A 695 -23.81 41.08 6.76
C TYR A 695 -24.48 42.01 5.75
N PRO A 696 -25.39 42.90 6.17
CA PRO A 696 -26.13 43.76 5.24
C PRO A 696 -25.26 44.84 4.59
N GLN A 697 -24.05 45.08 5.09
CA GLN A 697 -23.16 46.15 4.65
C GLN A 697 -22.22 45.77 3.51
N ASN A 698 -22.49 44.68 2.76
CA ASN A 698 -21.68 44.34 1.60
C ASN A 698 -21.56 45.50 0.59
N ALA A 699 -22.60 46.32 0.41
CA ALA A 699 -22.59 47.45 -0.52
C ALA A 699 -21.50 48.48 -0.17
N ASP A 700 -21.34 48.82 1.11
CA ASP A 700 -20.32 49.75 1.60
C ASP A 700 -18.92 49.21 1.29
N ILE A 701 -18.72 47.91 1.48
CA ILE A 701 -17.45 47.23 1.23
C ILE A 701 -17.16 47.17 -0.27
N ILE A 702 -18.12 46.72 -1.10
CA ILE A 702 -17.95 46.64 -2.57
C ILE A 702 -17.59 48.03 -3.13
N LYS A 703 -18.31 49.08 -2.72
CA LYS A 703 -18.02 50.45 -3.14
C LYS A 703 -16.59 50.87 -2.78
N SER A 704 -16.16 50.57 -1.56
CA SER A 704 -14.83 50.94 -1.10
C SER A 704 -13.73 50.17 -1.83
N LEU A 705 -13.91 48.86 -2.03
CA LEU A 705 -12.97 48.04 -2.78
C LEU A 705 -12.88 48.45 -4.26
N LYS A 706 -14.01 48.85 -4.87
CA LYS A 706 -14.04 49.39 -6.24
C LYS A 706 -13.14 50.62 -6.35
N ASN A 707 -13.33 51.58 -5.44
CA ASN A 707 -12.54 52.82 -5.39
C ASN A 707 -11.04 52.54 -5.23
N ILE A 708 -10.66 51.55 -4.41
CA ILE A 708 -9.25 51.15 -4.24
C ILE A 708 -8.71 50.52 -5.53
N SER A 709 -9.49 49.66 -6.19
CA SER A 709 -9.04 48.99 -7.42
C SER A 709 -8.85 49.97 -8.58
N GLU A 710 -9.61 51.07 -8.61
CA GLU A 710 -9.56 52.09 -9.66
C GLU A 710 -8.49 53.18 -9.43
N LYS A 711 -7.82 53.21 -8.27
CA LYS A 711 -6.68 54.12 -8.04
C LYS A 711 -5.53 53.78 -9.00
N GLU A 712 -5.06 54.77 -9.77
CA GLU A 712 -4.00 54.58 -10.79
C GLU A 712 -2.74 53.88 -10.26
N ASN A 713 -2.30 54.21 -9.04
CA ASN A 713 -1.09 53.65 -8.44
C ASN A 713 -1.19 52.14 -8.09
N ASN A 714 -2.40 51.57 -8.02
CA ASN A 714 -2.57 50.19 -7.57
C ASN A 714 -2.50 49.16 -8.71
N ASN A 715 -2.77 49.57 -9.95
CA ASN A 715 -2.91 48.68 -11.12
C ASN A 715 -3.70 47.39 -10.79
N ALA A 716 -4.88 47.55 -10.18
CA ALA A 716 -5.67 46.46 -9.64
C ALA A 716 -7.07 46.38 -10.27
N GLN A 717 -7.78 45.30 -9.97
CA GLN A 717 -9.19 45.08 -10.34
C GLN A 717 -9.90 44.32 -9.21
N LEU A 718 -11.23 44.47 -9.14
CA LEU A 718 -12.08 43.84 -8.13
C LEU A 718 -12.87 42.67 -8.72
N PHE A 719 -12.88 41.55 -8.00
CA PHE A 719 -13.77 40.42 -8.27
C PHE A 719 -14.61 40.09 -7.04
N VAL A 720 -15.92 39.90 -7.20
CA VAL A 720 -16.83 39.62 -6.08
C VAL A 720 -17.37 38.19 -6.16
N ARG A 721 -17.09 37.39 -5.14
CA ARG A 721 -17.66 36.04 -4.97
C ARG A 721 -18.76 36.07 -3.91
N PHE A 722 -19.98 35.83 -4.34
CA PHE A 722 -21.17 35.83 -3.49
C PHE A 722 -21.41 34.46 -2.84
N ASP A 723 -21.74 34.43 -1.55
CA ASP A 723 -22.18 33.20 -0.86
C ASP A 723 -23.40 32.54 -1.55
N PRO A 724 -23.62 31.22 -1.40
CA PRO A 724 -24.82 30.56 -1.92
C PRO A 724 -26.13 31.27 -1.47
N LYS A 725 -27.08 31.44 -2.40
CA LYS A 725 -28.36 32.16 -2.19
C LYS A 725 -28.23 33.67 -1.90
N HIS A 726 -27.06 34.25 -2.06
CA HIS A 726 -26.91 35.70 -2.08
C HIS A 726 -27.31 36.19 -3.46
N ASP A 727 -28.34 37.02 -3.55
CA ASP A 727 -28.74 37.63 -4.82
C ASP A 727 -27.87 38.86 -5.17
N PRO A 728 -26.94 38.80 -6.14
CA PRO A 728 -26.14 39.95 -6.59
C PRO A 728 -26.98 41.07 -7.21
N LEU A 729 -28.18 40.78 -7.73
CA LEU A 729 -28.98 41.78 -8.44
C LEU A 729 -29.44 42.94 -7.53
N GLN A 730 -29.46 42.73 -6.20
CA GLN A 730 -29.82 43.77 -5.24
C GLN A 730 -28.85 44.97 -5.23
N TYR A 731 -27.66 44.83 -5.81
CA TYR A 731 -26.65 45.90 -5.84
C TYR A 731 -26.78 46.82 -7.07
N GLY A 732 -27.65 46.48 -8.03
CA GLY A 732 -27.90 47.30 -9.23
C GLY A 732 -26.61 47.71 -9.94
N THR A 733 -26.50 49.00 -10.27
CA THR A 733 -25.36 49.60 -10.99
C THR A 733 -24.05 49.60 -10.21
N LEU A 734 -24.05 49.26 -8.92
CA LEU A 734 -22.82 49.16 -8.14
C LEU A 734 -21.87 48.10 -8.72
N LEU A 735 -22.43 47.02 -9.29
CA LEU A 735 -21.68 45.93 -9.91
C LEU A 735 -21.33 46.19 -11.38
N ASP A 736 -21.69 47.35 -11.94
CA ASP A 736 -21.31 47.68 -13.31
C ASP A 736 -19.79 47.69 -13.45
N ASN A 737 -19.31 46.94 -14.45
CA ASN A 737 -17.89 46.68 -14.72
C ASN A 737 -17.12 45.95 -13.61
N ILE A 738 -17.80 45.29 -12.66
CA ILE A 738 -17.17 44.41 -11.67
C ILE A 738 -17.57 42.96 -11.98
N PRO A 739 -16.63 42.11 -12.42
CA PRO A 739 -16.93 40.70 -12.62
C PRO A 739 -17.25 40.02 -11.28
N TRP A 740 -18.23 39.12 -11.30
CA TRP A 740 -18.69 38.43 -10.11
C TRP A 740 -19.20 37.02 -10.40
N GLU A 741 -19.28 36.20 -9.36
CA GLU A 741 -19.89 34.87 -9.43
C GLU A 741 -20.67 34.50 -8.17
N ARG A 742 -21.62 33.57 -8.30
CA ARG A 742 -22.26 32.93 -7.15
C ARG A 742 -21.52 31.64 -6.81
N GLY A 743 -21.18 31.47 -5.53
CA GLY A 743 -20.41 30.33 -5.07
C GLY A 743 -21.09 28.97 -5.26
N GLU A 744 -22.42 28.94 -5.41
CA GLU A 744 -23.18 27.72 -5.72
C GLU A 744 -23.09 27.29 -7.18
N GLU A 745 -22.91 28.23 -8.11
CA GLU A 745 -22.78 27.97 -9.54
C GLU A 745 -21.35 27.56 -9.92
N LYS A 746 -20.36 28.14 -9.22
CA LYS A 746 -18.92 27.90 -9.41
C LYS A 746 -18.32 27.25 -8.16
N SER A 747 -18.81 26.05 -7.84
CA SER A 747 -18.47 25.30 -6.61
C SER A 747 -17.37 24.24 -6.82
N HIS A 748 -16.91 24.05 -8.05
CA HIS A 748 -15.86 23.08 -8.38
C HIS A 748 -14.55 23.44 -7.66
N ARG A 749 -13.89 22.46 -7.04
CA ARG A 749 -12.70 22.72 -6.20
C ARG A 749 -11.54 23.36 -6.98
N ASP A 750 -11.33 22.94 -8.24
CA ASP A 750 -10.22 23.43 -9.06
C ASP A 750 -10.42 24.91 -9.42
N HIS A 751 -11.67 25.33 -9.63
CA HIS A 751 -12.03 26.73 -9.84
C HIS A 751 -11.74 27.59 -8.61
N VAL A 752 -12.17 27.13 -7.43
CA VAL A 752 -11.92 27.83 -6.17
C VAL A 752 -10.42 27.91 -5.88
N ALA A 753 -9.67 26.84 -6.13
CA ALA A 753 -8.21 26.83 -5.96
C ALA A 753 -7.50 27.84 -6.87
N ASN A 754 -7.90 27.93 -8.15
CA ASN A 754 -7.39 28.94 -9.07
C ASN A 754 -7.74 30.37 -8.60
N LEU A 755 -8.97 30.60 -8.15
CA LEU A 755 -9.37 31.90 -7.63
C LEU A 755 -8.51 32.31 -6.43
N LEU A 756 -8.30 31.40 -5.47
CA LEU A 756 -7.44 31.65 -4.32
C LEU A 756 -5.99 31.93 -4.74
N TYR A 757 -5.43 31.10 -5.62
CA TYR A 757 -4.05 31.17 -6.06
C TYR A 757 -3.73 32.42 -6.88
N HIS A 758 -4.64 32.85 -7.75
CA HIS A 758 -4.42 34.02 -8.60
C HIS A 758 -4.88 35.35 -7.99
N SER A 759 -5.56 35.33 -6.84
CA SER A 759 -5.86 36.56 -6.10
C SER A 759 -4.57 37.12 -5.50
N ASP A 760 -4.40 38.43 -5.57
CA ASP A 760 -3.28 39.14 -4.93
C ASP A 760 -3.63 39.45 -3.46
N VAL A 761 -4.92 39.67 -3.16
CA VAL A 761 -5.44 39.76 -1.79
C VAL A 761 -6.89 39.30 -1.72
N ILE A 762 -7.23 38.57 -0.66
CA ILE A 762 -8.61 38.13 -0.40
C ILE A 762 -9.18 38.84 0.81
N VAL A 763 -10.37 39.41 0.64
CA VAL A 763 -11.08 40.11 1.71
C VAL A 763 -12.40 39.39 1.98
N SER A 764 -12.69 39.08 3.24
CA SER A 764 -14.00 38.55 3.62
C SER A 764 -14.28 38.79 5.09
N ILE A 765 -15.51 38.51 5.51
CA ILE A 765 -15.95 38.62 6.89
C ILE A 765 -16.26 37.24 7.48
N GLY A 766 -15.62 36.90 8.60
CA GLY A 766 -15.86 35.69 9.40
C GLY A 766 -15.84 34.39 8.59
N SER A 767 -15.01 34.33 7.54
CA SER A 767 -15.07 33.29 6.52
C SER A 767 -13.82 32.42 6.52
N THR A 768 -14.02 31.11 6.41
CA THR A 768 -12.90 30.17 6.18
C THR A 768 -12.24 30.39 4.83
N PHE A 769 -12.87 31.14 3.91
CA PHE A 769 -12.28 31.53 2.64
C PHE A 769 -10.93 32.25 2.79
N CYS A 770 -10.77 33.11 3.80
CA CYS A 770 -9.48 33.76 4.10
C CYS A 770 -8.46 32.75 4.66
N ILE A 771 -8.90 31.79 5.46
CA ILE A 771 -8.02 30.72 5.97
C ILE A 771 -7.54 29.84 4.80
N GLU A 772 -8.42 29.57 3.84
CA GLU A 772 -8.13 28.80 2.63
C GLU A 772 -7.13 29.51 1.73
N ALA A 773 -7.19 30.84 1.61
CA ALA A 773 -6.19 31.65 0.90
C ALA A 773 -4.77 31.42 1.45
N CYS A 774 -4.62 31.34 2.77
CA CYS A 774 -3.33 31.13 3.39
C CYS A 774 -2.69 29.77 3.06
N LEU A 775 -3.47 28.75 2.68
CA LEU A 775 -2.95 27.44 2.27
C LEU A 775 -2.16 27.52 0.95
N VAL A 776 -2.53 28.44 0.06
CA VAL A 776 -1.83 28.71 -1.21
C VAL A 776 -0.92 29.93 -1.11
N ASN A 777 -0.64 30.38 0.11
CA ASN A 777 0.18 31.55 0.45
C ASN A 777 -0.37 32.91 -0.06
N THR A 778 -1.65 32.99 -0.38
CA THR A 778 -2.30 34.25 -0.76
C THR A 778 -2.64 35.08 0.47
N PRO A 779 -2.30 36.38 0.50
CA PRO A 779 -2.70 37.30 1.56
C PRO A 779 -4.22 37.36 1.73
N ALA A 780 -4.66 37.47 2.98
CA ALA A 780 -6.08 37.61 3.28
C ALA A 780 -6.32 38.58 4.43
N ILE A 781 -7.46 39.28 4.39
CA ILE A 781 -7.87 40.27 5.38
C ILE A 781 -9.26 39.89 5.90
N TRP A 782 -9.43 40.00 7.20
CA TRP A 782 -10.72 39.87 7.86
C TRP A 782 -11.30 41.23 8.22
N ILE A 783 -12.53 41.46 7.79
CA ILE A 783 -13.28 42.69 8.13
C ILE A 783 -13.84 42.56 9.54
N GLY A 784 -13.53 43.50 10.42
CA GLY A 784 -13.98 43.58 11.80
C GLY A 784 -15.07 44.63 12.07
N PHE A 785 -15.59 45.30 11.04
CA PHE A 785 -16.56 46.37 11.17
C PHE A 785 -17.80 46.16 10.29
N ASP A 786 -18.90 46.86 10.59
CA ASP A 786 -20.17 46.77 9.84
C ASP A 786 -20.34 47.97 8.89
N GLY A 787 -19.41 48.15 7.94
CA GLY A 787 -19.40 49.30 7.03
C GLY A 787 -19.39 50.61 7.81
N TYR A 788 -20.26 51.56 7.44
CA TYR A 788 -20.38 52.84 8.16
C TYR A 788 -21.25 52.76 9.43
N LYS A 789 -21.81 51.59 9.76
CA LYS A 789 -22.79 51.43 10.85
C LYS A 789 -22.10 51.11 12.18
N LYS A 790 -22.35 51.94 13.20
CA LYS A 790 -21.91 51.67 14.58
C LYS A 790 -23.03 51.02 15.41
N HIS A 791 -22.72 49.91 16.06
CA HIS A 791 -23.67 49.19 16.92
C HIS A 791 -23.43 49.48 18.40
N LYS A 792 -24.45 49.99 19.11
CA LYS A 792 -24.40 50.18 20.59
C LYS A 792 -24.22 48.86 21.37
N ASN A 793 -24.70 47.74 20.80
CA ASN A 793 -24.51 46.41 21.36
C ASN A 793 -23.57 45.62 20.42
N PRO A 794 -22.34 45.27 20.85
CA PRO A 794 -21.38 44.54 20.04
C PRO A 794 -21.90 43.20 19.49
N LEU A 795 -22.81 42.53 20.20
CA LEU A 795 -23.40 41.26 19.75
C LEU A 795 -24.32 41.41 18.52
N LYS A 796 -24.71 42.65 18.17
CA LYS A 796 -25.44 42.93 16.93
C LYS A 796 -24.50 43.03 15.71
N SER A 797 -23.20 43.18 15.93
CA SER A 797 -22.21 43.15 14.86
C SER A 797 -21.88 41.72 14.48
N TYR A 798 -21.56 41.48 13.20
CA TYR A 798 -20.98 40.19 12.82
C TYR A 798 -19.51 40.06 13.28
N ARG A 799 -18.86 41.14 13.70
CA ARG A 799 -17.56 41.18 14.39
C ARG A 799 -17.47 40.24 15.60
N ALA A 800 -18.59 39.97 16.27
CA ALA A 800 -18.63 39.04 17.40
C ALA A 800 -18.16 37.62 17.03
N VAL A 801 -18.17 37.24 15.75
CA VAL A 801 -17.65 35.93 15.31
C VAL A 801 -16.15 35.77 15.60
N TYR A 802 -15.38 36.85 15.60
CA TYR A 802 -13.94 36.76 15.82
C TYR A 802 -13.57 36.54 17.29
N ASP A 803 -14.51 36.63 18.22
CA ASP A 803 -14.26 36.32 19.63
C ASP A 803 -14.25 34.81 19.90
N LEU A 804 -14.55 33.98 18.88
CA LEU A 804 -14.38 32.52 18.88
C LEU A 804 -12.91 32.15 19.12
N ASP A 805 -12.67 31.08 19.86
CA ASP A 805 -11.30 30.68 20.22
C ASP A 805 -10.48 30.38 18.96
N LEU A 806 -11.08 29.72 17.97
CA LEU A 806 -10.47 29.52 16.65
C LEU A 806 -9.96 30.82 16.03
N PHE A 807 -10.83 31.82 15.91
CA PHE A 807 -10.47 33.07 15.23
C PHE A 807 -9.44 33.85 16.04
N GLN A 808 -9.58 33.90 17.37
CA GLN A 808 -8.59 34.51 18.27
C GLN A 808 -7.22 33.85 18.16
N ARG A 809 -7.16 32.52 18.09
CA ARG A 809 -5.89 31.79 17.89
C ARG A 809 -5.25 32.11 16.55
N ILE A 810 -6.05 32.27 15.49
CA ILE A 810 -5.56 32.65 14.16
C ILE A 810 -5.09 34.11 14.15
N ILE A 811 -5.85 35.06 14.69
CA ILE A 811 -5.49 36.48 14.74
C ILE A 811 -4.15 36.67 15.47
N LYS A 812 -3.93 35.96 16.58
CA LYS A 812 -2.67 35.99 17.34
C LYS A 812 -1.44 35.52 16.56
N THR A 813 -1.63 34.80 15.44
CA THR A 813 -0.50 34.41 14.59
C THR A 813 0.00 35.53 13.70
N GLY A 814 -0.81 36.57 13.46
CA GLY A 814 -0.54 37.61 12.46
C GLY A 814 -0.84 37.21 11.02
N ALA A 815 -1.25 35.97 10.76
CA ALA A 815 -1.42 35.45 9.40
C ALA A 815 -2.55 36.12 8.59
N ILE A 816 -3.61 36.53 9.29
CA ILE A 816 -4.77 37.21 8.72
C ILE A 816 -5.06 38.41 9.62
N PRO A 817 -4.74 39.65 9.19
CA PRO A 817 -5.10 40.84 9.93
C PRO A 817 -6.63 40.97 10.05
N LEU A 818 -7.07 41.34 11.26
CA LEU A 818 -8.43 41.78 11.54
C LEU A 818 -8.43 43.30 11.56
N VAL A 819 -9.09 43.92 10.59
CA VAL A 819 -9.17 45.39 10.48
C VAL A 819 -10.48 45.89 11.07
N GLU A 820 -10.43 46.91 11.91
CA GLU A 820 -11.57 47.42 12.68
C GLU A 820 -12.19 48.69 12.05
N THR A 821 -11.56 49.23 11.01
CA THR A 821 -12.04 50.41 10.28
C THR A 821 -11.86 50.27 8.77
N LEU A 822 -12.57 51.13 8.01
CA LEU A 822 -12.45 51.15 6.56
C LEU A 822 -11.07 51.66 6.11
N GLU A 823 -10.52 52.61 6.85
CA GLU A 823 -9.20 53.18 6.63
C GLU A 823 -8.09 52.13 6.82
N GLU A 824 -8.21 51.31 7.86
CA GLU A 824 -7.31 50.16 8.07
C GLU A 824 -7.43 49.13 6.96
N LEU A 825 -8.65 48.83 6.51
CA LEU A 825 -8.87 47.91 5.38
C LEU A 825 -8.17 48.41 4.10
N ILE A 826 -8.34 49.70 3.77
CA ILE A 826 -7.70 50.31 2.59
C ILE A 826 -6.18 50.19 2.70
N LYS A 827 -5.62 50.61 3.84
CA LYS A 827 -4.17 50.60 4.07
C LYS A 827 -3.60 49.19 3.96
N GLU A 828 -4.28 48.20 4.52
CA GLU A 828 -3.77 46.82 4.51
C GLU A 828 -3.88 46.15 3.14
N ILE A 829 -4.89 46.50 2.35
CA ILE A 829 -4.97 46.10 0.93
C ILE A 829 -3.80 46.71 0.16
N GLU A 830 -3.54 48.01 0.29
CA GLU A 830 -2.43 48.69 -0.38
C GLU A 830 -1.08 48.06 0.00
N ASN A 831 -0.89 47.72 1.28
CA ASN A 831 0.29 47.00 1.76
C ASN A 831 0.48 45.64 1.05
N TYR A 832 -0.58 44.82 0.95
CA TYR A 832 -0.47 43.51 0.31
C TYR A 832 -0.38 43.59 -1.22
N LEU A 833 -0.99 44.59 -1.85
CA LEU A 833 -0.79 44.83 -3.28
C LEU A 833 0.65 45.26 -3.56
N ALA A 834 1.28 46.02 -2.67
CA ALA A 834 2.70 46.40 -2.81
C ALA A 834 3.65 45.23 -2.52
N SER A 835 3.36 44.43 -1.48
CA SER A 835 4.20 43.33 -1.00
C SER A 835 3.37 42.08 -0.67
N PRO A 836 3.01 41.25 -1.67
CA PRO A 836 2.20 40.04 -1.46
C PRO A 836 2.89 38.99 -0.55
N GLU A 837 4.21 39.02 -0.47
CA GLU A 837 5.02 38.15 0.39
C GLU A 837 4.94 38.51 1.87
N LYS A 838 4.46 39.72 2.21
CA LYS A 838 4.24 40.15 3.60
C LYS A 838 3.42 39.10 4.36
N ASP A 839 3.84 38.80 5.57
CA ASP A 839 3.22 37.81 6.48
C ASP A 839 3.26 36.33 6.01
N THR A 840 4.14 35.99 5.04
CA THR A 840 4.31 34.59 4.58
C THR A 840 4.71 33.64 5.71
N ALA A 841 5.56 34.08 6.64
CA ALA A 841 6.02 33.24 7.75
C ALA A 841 4.88 32.97 8.75
N GLU A 842 4.08 33.98 9.02
CA GLU A 842 2.90 33.99 9.89
C GLU A 842 1.82 33.07 9.30
N ARG A 843 1.57 33.14 7.98
CA ARG A 843 0.69 32.21 7.27
C ARG A 843 1.14 30.76 7.46
N LYS A 844 2.42 30.45 7.21
CA LYS A 844 2.98 29.10 7.42
C LYS A 844 2.83 28.63 8.87
N LYS A 845 3.08 29.51 9.84
CA LYS A 845 2.90 29.25 11.26
C LYS A 845 1.45 28.91 11.60
N MET A 846 0.50 29.68 11.08
CA MET A 846 -0.95 29.44 11.28
C MET A 846 -1.39 28.10 10.70
N ILE A 847 -0.96 27.78 9.47
CA ILE A 847 -1.26 26.49 8.84
C ILE A 847 -0.73 25.33 9.70
N HIS A 848 0.52 25.40 10.17
CA HIS A 848 1.08 24.38 11.03
C HIS A 848 0.35 24.28 12.38
N GLN A 849 -0.01 25.41 12.99
CA GLN A 849 -0.72 25.47 14.26
C GLN A 849 -2.09 24.80 14.20
N GLU A 850 -2.90 25.13 13.18
CA GLU A 850 -4.29 24.70 13.13
C GLU A 850 -4.50 23.36 12.41
N TYR A 851 -3.66 23.06 11.41
CA TYR A 851 -3.77 21.84 10.62
C TYR A 851 -2.71 20.79 10.95
N GLY A 852 -1.69 21.12 11.76
CA GLY A 852 -0.61 20.20 12.13
C GLY A 852 0.12 19.64 10.91
N VAL A 853 -0.38 18.49 10.44
CA VAL A 853 0.07 17.76 9.25
C VAL A 853 -0.72 18.23 8.01
N ALA A 854 -0.35 19.40 7.48
CA ALA A 854 -0.83 19.92 6.20
C ALA A 854 0.14 19.56 5.06
N ASP A 855 0.33 18.26 4.82
CA ASP A 855 1.29 17.71 3.86
C ASP A 855 0.65 17.18 2.57
N GLY A 856 -0.68 17.18 2.49
CA GLY A 856 -1.43 16.68 1.34
C GLY A 856 -1.72 15.18 1.33
N TYR A 857 -1.55 14.49 2.46
CA TYR A 857 -1.76 13.04 2.59
C TYR A 857 -2.85 12.65 3.60
N ALA A 858 -3.75 13.58 3.98
CA ALA A 858 -4.76 13.31 5.00
C ALA A 858 -5.78 12.24 4.55
N GLY A 859 -6.17 12.25 3.27
CA GLY A 859 -7.07 11.26 2.67
C GLY A 859 -6.48 9.84 2.70
N GLU A 860 -5.17 9.71 2.47
CA GLU A 860 -4.48 8.43 2.57
C GLU A 860 -4.43 7.93 4.02
N ARG A 861 -4.11 8.82 4.97
CA ARG A 861 -4.14 8.49 6.41
C ARG A 861 -5.51 8.02 6.86
N ILE A 862 -6.57 8.71 6.44
CA ILE A 862 -7.96 8.32 6.75
C ILE A 862 -8.29 6.95 6.13
N ALA A 863 -7.97 6.74 4.85
CA ALA A 863 -8.23 5.48 4.16
C ALA A 863 -7.53 4.31 4.86
N ASN A 864 -6.23 4.45 5.13
CA ASN A 864 -5.40 3.43 5.77
C ASN A 864 -5.85 3.16 7.20
N TYR A 865 -6.26 4.19 7.94
CA TYR A 865 -6.85 4.01 9.27
C TYR A 865 -8.14 3.17 9.19
N ILE A 866 -9.04 3.48 8.26
CA ILE A 866 -10.29 2.72 8.09
C ILE A 866 -9.99 1.26 7.69
N ILE A 867 -9.01 1.03 6.81
CA ILE A 867 -8.55 -0.31 6.41
C ILE A 867 -8.05 -1.10 7.62
N ASP A 868 -7.15 -0.51 8.42
CA ASP A 868 -6.60 -1.14 9.62
C ASP A 868 -7.71 -1.50 10.63
N GLN A 869 -8.71 -0.62 10.82
CA GLN A 869 -9.84 -0.91 11.69
C GLN A 869 -10.73 -2.05 11.16
N LEU A 870 -10.94 -2.12 9.85
CA LEU A 870 -11.67 -3.22 9.20
C LEU A 870 -10.94 -4.57 9.35
N GLU A 871 -9.62 -4.56 9.24
CA GLU A 871 -8.78 -5.75 9.39
C GLU A 871 -8.76 -6.23 10.86
N LYS A 872 -8.64 -5.30 11.82
CA LYS A 872 -8.73 -5.60 13.27
C LYS A 872 -10.07 -6.20 13.69
N GLU A 873 -11.18 -5.70 13.16
CA GLU A 873 -12.51 -6.29 13.42
C GLU A 873 -12.67 -7.68 12.80
N THR A 874 -11.92 -7.98 11.73
CA THR A 874 -11.93 -9.30 11.10
C THR A 874 -11.10 -10.31 11.90
N LEU A 875 -10.01 -9.88 12.54
CA LEU A 875 -9.20 -10.73 13.44
C LEU A 875 -9.88 -11.04 14.78
N LYS A 876 -10.85 -10.23 15.21
CA LYS A 876 -11.60 -10.41 16.47
C LYS A 876 -12.83 -11.32 16.34
N LYS A 877 -13.33 -11.52 15.12
CA LYS A 877 -14.46 -12.42 14.80
C LYS A 877 -13.92 -13.78 14.40
#